data_AF-A0A846QQJ7-F1
#
_entry.id   AF-A0A846QQJ7-F1
#
_cell.length_a   1.000
_cell.length_b   1.000
_cell.length_c   1.000
_cell.angle_alpha   90.00
_cell.angle_beta   90.00
_cell.angle_gamma   90.00
#
_symmetry.space_group_name_H-M   'P 1'
#
loop_
_entity.id
_entity.type
_entity.pdbx_description
1 polymer ?
#
loop_
_entity_poly.entity_id
_entity_poly.type
_entity_poly.pdbx_seq_one_letter_code
_entity_poly.pdbx_strand_id
1 'polypeptide(L)'
;MKNTRDRSAIMNAARLVAALLAIALLTTALGCGKKRLPTTPAPAQGTPSAATLAEDARAAWDSGDFSRSELLYNSLIERGGLAPAQEREALLRLAASAVKNAHEHLALQTLERLNAIAPAMRDAWEWHTVYADALEGLGRRETVRKHLAGLLRDTARPWELRFRAGITLARLQWNEKAYEQAMRTLSGVYDASPDPARVSRGQLERALATELSETQDALVADLALIIPDDARNVFPYTIIRLEKARRLAASEATWPAAWHQFNQLAREGNFADAGLVSRTLAPFLDRREIPGGGVALALPLSGPYAEIGWKILRGAGVAQWHALMNGEQLNIRVINTEAPGWRQQLAELPRDYAVVGGPLRSTTFQTIHANGLTAERPYFAFLSSLGSASEGHDAWRFFSSPQDQVRTLLSLAVDQFGILDLATLHPDDAFGSRLSAIFRTEAEARMAHISATGSYPPAQPTIWGEKVRELLSTPPSGDAALRRANAEADGRHAVPEPPFRAVFLPDGWAQAEQLVPQFFYHDEDRLLFLGSSLWAQGILKDNAIEARYFGLSVLPSAWWPQNESQAAKRLLADLHQDGLGEPDLWTALGYDFIRFAERLGPIRSADPDVVTPAARAAAQSMDWSMAPISWDENGRARQDMFLFRPTRNGLVHVDPEQLAKRMERIRQLHAERVEMLRDKEELEDLQKILEKTPGNAQVASRVRVLLEKLSARDAGRTTGTDSQAQELQ
;
A
#
# COMPACT_ATOMS: atom_id res chain seq x y z
N MET A 1 72.95 24.48 4.08
CA MET A 1 72.40 24.38 5.46
C MET A 1 71.54 23.12 5.54
N LYS A 2 72.03 22.11 6.28
CA LYS A 2 71.38 21.50 7.46
C LYS A 2 70.04 20.82 7.14
N ASN A 3 70.00 19.51 6.91
CA ASN A 3 70.26 18.39 7.84
C ASN A 3 69.32 18.44 9.05
N THR A 4 68.27 17.60 9.04
CA THR A 4 67.67 16.86 10.17
C THR A 4 66.19 16.53 9.91
N ARG A 5 65.90 15.38 9.29
CA ARG A 5 64.55 14.78 9.37
C ARG A 5 64.52 13.26 9.16
N ASP A 6 65.57 12.55 9.57
CA ASP A 6 65.63 11.09 9.43
C ASP A 6 66.12 10.36 10.70
N ARG A 7 65.75 10.90 11.87
CA ARG A 7 66.04 10.29 13.19
C ARG A 7 64.79 9.93 14.01
N SER A 8 63.58 10.26 13.54
CA SER A 8 62.34 9.97 14.27
C SER A 8 61.73 8.60 13.96
N ALA A 9 62.07 7.97 12.83
CA ALA A 9 61.49 6.68 12.44
C ALA A 9 62.15 5.48 13.17
N ILE A 10 63.45 5.56 13.46
CA ILE A 10 64.21 4.46 14.10
C ILE A 10 63.96 4.40 15.62
N MET A 11 63.54 5.51 16.25
CA MET A 11 63.38 5.60 17.70
C MET A 11 62.04 5.06 18.23
N ASN A 12 61.02 4.92 17.37
CA ASN A 12 59.71 4.39 17.76
C ASN A 12 59.61 2.87 17.67
N ALA A 13 60.42 2.23 16.81
CA ALA A 13 60.51 0.76 16.73
C ALA A 13 61.18 0.14 17.97
N ALA A 14 62.18 0.83 18.56
CA ALA A 14 62.88 0.35 19.76
C ALA A 14 62.03 0.44 21.05
N ARG A 15 61.06 1.37 21.12
CA ARG A 15 60.18 1.55 22.29
C ARG A 15 59.04 0.53 22.35
N LEU A 16 58.60 0.02 21.20
CA LEU A 16 57.54 -1.00 21.13
C LEU A 16 58.06 -2.41 21.49
N VAL A 17 59.31 -2.72 21.14
CA VAL A 17 59.95 -4.00 21.52
C VAL A 17 60.30 -4.03 23.01
N ALA A 18 60.70 -2.88 23.61
CA ALA A 18 60.96 -2.79 25.05
C ALA A 18 59.68 -2.88 25.90
N ALA A 19 58.54 -2.39 25.41
CA ALA A 19 57.26 -2.48 26.11
C ALA A 19 56.67 -3.91 26.10
N LEU A 20 56.90 -4.68 25.04
CA LEU A 20 56.46 -6.08 24.94
C LEU A 20 57.30 -7.04 25.81
N LEU A 21 58.59 -6.73 26.05
CA LEU A 21 59.45 -7.50 26.96
C LEU A 21 59.21 -7.19 28.45
N ALA A 22 58.67 -6.01 28.79
CA ALA A 22 58.34 -5.64 30.17
C ALA A 22 57.03 -6.26 30.68
N ILE A 23 56.09 -6.59 29.79
CA ILE A 23 54.82 -7.26 30.15
C ILE A 23 55.00 -8.78 30.29
N ALA A 24 55.97 -9.35 29.58
CA ALA A 24 56.33 -10.77 29.71
C ALA A 24 57.12 -11.12 30.99
N LEU A 25 57.61 -10.13 31.75
CA LEU A 25 58.38 -10.34 32.98
C LEU A 25 57.61 -10.03 34.28
N LEU A 26 56.31 -9.71 34.20
CA LEU A 26 55.49 -9.29 35.35
C LEU A 26 54.34 -10.26 35.72
N THR A 27 54.25 -11.43 35.09
CA THR A 27 53.29 -12.49 35.47
C THR A 27 53.93 -13.68 36.21
N THR A 28 55.23 -13.63 36.52
CA THR A 28 55.91 -14.67 37.30
C THR A 28 56.35 -14.17 38.68
N ALA A 29 55.40 -13.89 39.57
CA ALA A 29 55.58 -14.01 41.03
C ALA A 29 54.34 -13.47 41.76
N LEU A 30 53.50 -14.37 42.29
CA LEU A 30 52.91 -14.30 43.63
C LEU A 30 51.92 -15.48 43.78
N GLY A 31 52.39 -16.55 44.43
CA GLY A 31 51.59 -17.74 44.70
C GLY A 31 52.34 -18.81 45.48
N CYS A 32 53.06 -18.42 46.54
CA CYS A 32 53.70 -19.34 47.48
C CYS A 32 52.65 -20.13 48.28
N GLY A 33 52.36 -21.37 47.87
CA GLY A 33 51.67 -22.38 48.65
C GLY A 33 52.63 -23.48 49.12
N LYS A 34 53.12 -23.34 50.37
CA LYS A 34 53.86 -24.31 51.22
C LYS A 34 54.38 -25.60 50.57
N LYS A 35 55.71 -25.68 50.38
CA LYS A 35 56.49 -26.94 50.29
C LYS A 35 56.19 -27.81 51.53
N ARG A 36 55.56 -28.96 51.33
CA ARG A 36 55.63 -30.08 52.29
C ARG A 36 56.82 -30.96 51.91
N LEU A 37 57.64 -31.27 52.91
CA LEU A 37 58.73 -32.24 52.85
C LEU A 37 58.20 -33.63 52.44
N PRO A 38 59.05 -34.49 51.83
CA PRO A 38 58.65 -35.84 51.46
C PRO A 38 58.51 -36.69 52.73
N THR A 39 57.28 -36.87 53.19
CA THR A 39 56.95 -37.92 54.15
C THR A 39 56.91 -39.25 53.40
N THR A 40 57.60 -40.23 53.97
CA THR A 40 57.59 -41.67 53.73
C THR A 40 56.28 -42.18 53.10
N PRO A 41 56.33 -43.09 52.10
CA PRO A 41 55.12 -43.60 51.46
C PRO A 41 54.23 -44.29 52.50
N ALA A 42 53.07 -43.69 52.78
CA ALA A 42 51.98 -44.40 53.42
C ALA A 42 51.50 -45.50 52.46
N PRO A 43 51.09 -46.67 52.97
CA PRO A 43 50.76 -47.82 52.15
C PRO A 43 49.60 -47.49 51.21
N ALA A 44 49.67 -48.08 50.00
CA ALA A 44 48.70 -47.99 48.92
C ALA A 44 47.27 -47.76 49.42
N GLN A 45 46.73 -46.56 49.19
CA GLN A 45 45.29 -46.37 49.23
C GLN A 45 44.71 -47.18 48.06
N GLY A 46 43.81 -48.08 48.41
CA GLY A 46 43.24 -49.06 47.50
C GLY A 46 42.71 -48.43 46.22
N THR A 47 42.74 -49.22 45.15
CA THR A 47 42.11 -48.95 43.85
C THR A 47 40.78 -48.21 44.06
N PRO A 48 40.53 -47.06 43.41
CA PRO A 48 39.26 -46.31 43.56
C PRO A 48 38.09 -47.28 43.46
N SER A 49 37.02 -47.13 44.22
CA SER A 49 35.87 -48.05 44.09
C SER A 49 35.28 -47.94 42.67
N ALA A 50 34.55 -48.97 42.21
CA ALA A 50 33.90 -48.90 40.90
C ALA A 50 32.89 -47.73 40.82
N ALA A 51 32.32 -47.33 41.95
CA ALA A 51 31.43 -46.18 42.06
C ALA A 51 32.17 -44.84 41.87
N THR A 52 33.31 -44.63 42.52
CA THR A 52 34.10 -43.40 42.35
C THR A 52 34.64 -43.27 40.93
N LEU A 53 35.04 -44.39 40.31
CA LEU A 53 35.50 -44.39 38.92
C LEU A 53 34.37 -44.03 37.93
N ALA A 54 33.14 -44.50 38.18
CA ALA A 54 31.97 -44.18 37.36
C ALA A 54 31.55 -42.71 37.49
N GLU A 55 31.64 -42.14 38.69
CA GLU A 55 31.42 -40.70 38.94
C GLU A 55 32.48 -39.84 38.24
N ASP A 56 33.75 -40.20 38.36
CA ASP A 56 34.85 -39.49 37.68
C ASP A 56 34.70 -39.56 36.15
N ALA A 57 34.32 -40.73 35.60
CA ALA A 57 34.10 -40.90 34.17
C ALA A 57 32.95 -40.01 33.66
N ARG A 58 31.87 -39.92 34.46
CA ARG A 58 30.71 -39.07 34.19
C ARG A 58 31.08 -37.60 34.27
N ALA A 59 31.81 -37.20 35.30
CA ALA A 59 32.28 -35.83 35.44
C ALA A 59 33.19 -35.41 34.27
N ALA A 60 34.09 -36.28 33.81
CA ALA A 60 34.95 -36.01 32.66
C ALA A 60 34.15 -35.87 31.34
N TRP A 61 33.12 -36.70 31.16
CA TRP A 61 32.19 -36.58 30.04
C TRP A 61 31.41 -35.27 30.09
N ASP A 62 30.82 -34.96 31.24
CA ASP A 62 29.99 -33.77 31.45
C ASP A 62 30.82 -32.48 31.32
N SER A 63 32.12 -32.53 31.63
CA SER A 63 33.05 -31.41 31.45
C SER A 63 33.63 -31.28 30.03
N GLY A 64 33.30 -32.21 29.12
CA GLY A 64 33.85 -32.24 27.75
C GLY A 64 35.32 -32.66 27.65
N ASP A 65 35.90 -33.25 28.70
CA ASP A 65 37.26 -33.81 28.67
C ASP A 65 37.20 -35.23 28.08
N PHE A 66 37.03 -35.29 26.76
CA PHE A 66 36.82 -36.56 26.05
C PHE A 66 38.04 -37.49 26.11
N SER A 67 39.26 -36.95 26.19
CA SER A 67 40.49 -37.72 26.40
C SER A 67 40.45 -38.47 27.73
N ARG A 68 40.14 -37.77 28.83
CA ARG A 68 40.01 -38.40 30.14
C ARG A 68 38.78 -39.30 30.24
N SER A 69 37.68 -38.89 29.62
CA SER A 69 36.44 -39.67 29.58
C SER A 69 36.64 -41.04 28.93
N GLU A 70 37.32 -41.09 27.78
CA GLU A 70 37.64 -42.36 27.09
C GLU A 70 38.43 -43.31 28.00
N LEU A 71 39.51 -42.83 28.62
CA LEU A 71 40.34 -43.64 29.52
C LEU A 71 39.56 -44.17 30.71
N LEU A 72 38.76 -43.31 31.35
CA LEU A 72 37.99 -43.68 32.54
C LEU A 72 36.86 -44.66 32.20
N TYR A 73 36.14 -44.46 31.09
CA TYR A 73 35.12 -45.42 30.66
C TYR A 73 35.71 -46.75 30.20
N ASN A 74 36.85 -46.75 29.51
CA ASN A 74 37.54 -47.99 29.15
C ASN A 74 37.95 -48.76 30.41
N SER A 75 38.56 -48.07 31.38
CA SER A 75 38.93 -48.66 32.67
C SER A 75 37.72 -49.19 33.45
N LEU A 76 36.58 -48.48 33.39
CA LEU A 76 35.33 -48.88 34.04
C LEU A 76 34.77 -50.17 33.43
N ILE A 77 34.82 -50.28 32.09
CA ILE A 77 34.34 -51.44 31.33
C ILE A 77 35.24 -52.66 31.53
N GLU A 78 36.57 -52.46 31.54
CA GLU A 78 37.54 -53.54 31.76
C GLU A 78 37.45 -54.17 33.15
N ARG A 79 37.11 -53.35 34.16
CA ARG A 79 36.96 -53.81 35.55
C ARG A 79 35.75 -54.73 35.75
N GLY A 80 34.73 -54.62 34.90
CA GLY A 80 33.52 -55.44 34.96
C GLY A 80 32.64 -55.19 36.19
N GLY A 81 31.57 -55.98 36.34
CA GLY A 81 30.65 -55.90 37.48
C GLY A 81 29.66 -54.73 37.43
N LEU A 82 29.51 -54.08 36.28
CA LEU A 82 28.51 -53.03 36.06
C LEU A 82 27.11 -53.63 35.94
N ALA A 83 26.10 -52.90 36.41
CA ALA A 83 24.73 -53.25 36.08
C ALA A 83 24.50 -53.10 34.55
N PRO A 84 23.62 -53.89 33.92
CA PRO A 84 23.42 -53.85 32.47
C PRO A 84 23.09 -52.45 31.91
N ALA A 85 22.38 -51.62 32.67
CA ALA A 85 22.10 -50.24 32.27
C ALA A 85 23.37 -49.36 32.26
N GLN A 86 24.23 -49.52 33.26
CA GLN A 86 25.48 -48.78 33.39
C GLN A 86 26.51 -49.22 32.36
N GLU A 87 26.58 -50.52 32.04
CA GLU A 87 27.47 -51.02 30.99
C GLU A 87 27.08 -50.48 29.60
N ARG A 88 25.77 -50.42 29.29
CA ARG A 88 25.28 -49.81 28.04
C ARG A 88 25.64 -48.33 27.95
N GLU A 89 25.40 -47.56 29.02
CA GLU A 89 25.73 -46.14 29.10
C GLU A 89 27.24 -45.91 28.95
N ALA A 90 28.06 -46.71 29.64
CA ALA A 90 29.52 -46.63 29.58
C ALA A 90 30.06 -46.94 28.19
N LEU A 91 29.56 -47.98 27.52
CA LEU A 91 29.98 -48.31 26.15
C LEU A 91 29.59 -47.23 25.14
N LEU A 92 28.39 -46.67 25.25
CA LEU A 92 27.96 -45.59 24.36
C LEU A 92 28.83 -44.33 24.55
N ARG A 93 29.11 -43.95 25.80
CA ARG A 93 29.98 -42.81 26.10
C ARG A 93 31.42 -43.06 25.73
N LEU A 94 31.94 -44.27 25.92
CA LEU A 94 33.27 -44.65 25.45
C LEU A 94 33.38 -44.49 23.94
N ALA A 95 32.42 -45.02 23.18
CA ALA A 95 32.41 -44.90 21.73
C ALA A 95 32.33 -43.44 21.28
N ALA A 96 31.48 -42.64 21.92
CA ALA A 96 31.34 -41.23 21.60
C ALA A 96 32.60 -40.41 21.94
N SER A 97 33.24 -40.68 23.09
CA SER A 97 34.53 -40.07 23.46
C SER A 97 35.63 -40.46 22.48
N ALA A 98 35.67 -41.73 22.06
CA ALA A 98 36.61 -42.21 21.04
C ALA A 98 36.45 -41.47 19.70
N VAL A 99 35.21 -41.20 19.26
CA VAL A 99 34.98 -40.34 18.08
C VAL A 99 35.54 -38.94 18.29
N LYS A 100 35.30 -38.32 19.46
CA LYS A 100 35.81 -36.97 19.76
C LYS A 100 37.33 -36.89 19.83
N ASN A 101 37.99 -38.00 20.15
CA ASN A 101 39.45 -38.11 20.19
C ASN A 101 40.06 -38.62 18.87
N ALA A 102 39.27 -38.72 17.79
CA ALA A 102 39.70 -39.27 16.49
C ALA A 102 40.25 -40.71 16.58
N HIS A 103 39.62 -41.53 17.43
CA HIS A 103 39.84 -42.97 17.57
C HIS A 103 38.67 -43.75 16.97
N GLU A 104 38.41 -43.57 15.67
CA GLU A 104 37.19 -44.07 15.01
C GLU A 104 37.08 -45.59 15.01
N HIS A 105 38.21 -46.30 14.88
CA HIS A 105 38.23 -47.77 14.95
C HIS A 105 37.80 -48.30 16.31
N LEU A 106 38.26 -47.65 17.39
CA LEU A 106 37.85 -47.99 18.76
C LEU A 106 36.35 -47.71 18.95
N ALA A 107 35.85 -46.59 18.42
CA ALA A 107 34.43 -46.27 18.46
C ALA A 107 33.58 -47.35 17.79
N LEU A 108 33.95 -47.78 16.58
CA LEU A 108 33.23 -48.83 15.85
C LEU A 108 33.24 -50.17 16.59
N GLN A 109 34.41 -50.60 17.10
CA GLN A 109 34.53 -51.83 17.89
C GLN A 109 33.68 -51.76 19.18
N THR A 110 33.66 -50.60 19.83
CA THR A 110 32.86 -50.39 21.04
C THR A 110 31.36 -50.42 20.75
N LEU A 111 30.93 -49.85 19.61
CA LEU A 111 29.54 -49.92 19.15
C LEU A 111 29.11 -51.34 18.77
N GLU A 112 29.99 -52.16 18.21
CA GLU A 112 29.75 -53.58 17.95
C GLU A 112 29.53 -54.35 19.25
N ARG A 113 30.37 -54.10 20.27
CA ARG A 113 30.19 -54.67 21.61
C ARG A 113 28.86 -54.23 22.23
N LEU A 114 28.51 -52.94 22.14
CA LEU A 114 27.23 -52.44 22.61
C LEU A 114 26.05 -53.12 21.90
N ASN A 115 26.16 -53.32 20.58
CA ASN A 115 25.12 -54.01 19.81
C ASN A 115 24.96 -55.49 20.20
N ALA A 116 26.05 -56.17 20.57
CA ALA A 116 25.99 -57.57 21.01
C ALA A 116 25.23 -57.74 22.35
N ILE A 117 25.39 -56.80 23.29
CA ILE A 117 24.73 -56.86 24.60
C ILE A 117 23.37 -56.16 24.64
N ALA A 118 23.12 -55.22 23.72
CA ALA A 118 21.94 -54.37 23.71
C ALA A 118 21.50 -54.04 22.28
N PRO A 119 21.03 -55.03 21.49
CA PRO A 119 20.64 -54.81 20.09
C PRO A 119 19.51 -53.79 19.93
N ALA A 120 18.66 -53.62 20.95
CA ALA A 120 17.62 -52.59 20.97
C ALA A 120 18.16 -51.15 20.86
N MET A 121 19.44 -50.91 21.16
CA MET A 121 20.07 -49.59 20.96
C MET A 121 20.12 -49.18 19.48
N ARG A 122 19.92 -50.11 18.54
CA ARG A 122 19.79 -49.84 17.10
C ARG A 122 18.49 -49.14 16.73
N ASP A 123 17.56 -48.98 17.67
CA ASP A 123 16.35 -48.18 17.48
C ASP A 123 16.50 -46.76 18.05
N ALA A 124 17.62 -46.49 18.73
CA ALA A 124 17.95 -45.20 19.34
C ALA A 124 18.91 -44.39 18.45
N TRP A 125 18.68 -43.08 18.35
CA TRP A 125 19.48 -42.20 17.47
C TRP A 125 20.94 -42.06 17.93
N GLU A 126 21.18 -42.14 19.23
CA GLU A 126 22.48 -41.95 19.88
C GLU A 126 23.51 -42.98 19.39
N TRP A 127 23.09 -44.21 19.12
CA TRP A 127 23.98 -45.21 18.52
C TRP A 127 24.38 -44.80 17.09
N HIS A 128 23.40 -44.31 16.31
CA HIS A 128 23.58 -43.99 14.91
C HIS A 128 24.37 -42.71 14.66
N THR A 129 24.27 -41.70 15.52
CA THR A 129 25.12 -40.51 15.41
C THR A 129 26.58 -40.86 15.64
N VAL A 130 26.91 -41.64 16.68
CA VAL A 130 28.31 -42.05 16.94
C VAL A 130 28.85 -42.91 15.80
N TYR A 131 28.02 -43.81 15.25
CA TYR A 131 28.40 -44.63 14.10
C TYR A 131 28.66 -43.78 12.83
N ALA A 132 27.79 -42.82 12.55
CA ALA A 132 27.94 -41.91 11.42
C ALA A 132 29.20 -41.05 11.55
N ASP A 133 29.43 -40.47 12.73
CA ASP A 133 30.59 -39.64 13.01
C ASP A 133 31.91 -40.44 12.90
N ALA A 134 31.95 -41.67 13.42
CA ALA A 134 33.12 -42.55 13.29
C ALA A 134 33.42 -42.89 11.82
N LEU A 135 32.40 -43.18 11.02
CA LEU A 135 32.58 -43.44 9.59
C LEU A 135 33.01 -42.19 8.82
N GLU A 136 32.52 -41.01 9.21
CA GLU A 136 32.90 -39.74 8.61
C GLU A 136 34.37 -39.39 8.92
N GLY A 137 34.83 -39.62 10.15
CA GLY A 137 36.25 -39.48 10.53
C GLY A 137 37.19 -40.39 9.71
N LEU A 138 36.71 -41.58 9.34
CA LEU A 138 37.40 -42.50 8.41
C LEU A 138 37.27 -42.12 6.92
N GLY A 139 36.64 -40.99 6.59
CA GLY A 139 36.41 -40.55 5.21
C GLY A 139 35.38 -41.37 4.43
N ARG A 140 34.59 -42.23 5.09
CA ARG A 140 33.65 -43.17 4.45
C ARG A 140 32.26 -42.55 4.19
N ARG A 141 32.22 -41.34 3.65
CA ARG A 141 30.97 -40.55 3.47
C ARG A 141 29.87 -41.25 2.70
N GLU A 142 30.20 -41.97 1.62
CA GLU A 142 29.20 -42.75 0.85
C GLU A 142 28.56 -43.86 1.70
N THR A 143 29.32 -44.44 2.64
CA THR A 143 28.80 -45.46 3.56
C THR A 143 27.81 -44.83 4.55
N VAL A 144 28.12 -43.64 5.07
CA VAL A 144 27.22 -42.87 5.93
C VAL A 144 25.93 -42.52 5.18
N ARG A 145 26.03 -42.02 3.95
CA ARG A 145 24.89 -41.69 3.10
C ARG A 145 23.98 -42.89 2.88
N LYS A 146 24.54 -44.04 2.51
CA LYS A 146 23.80 -45.29 2.32
C LYS A 146 23.14 -45.77 3.61
N HIS A 147 23.85 -45.68 4.73
CA HIS A 147 23.35 -46.05 6.05
C HIS A 147 22.14 -45.21 6.46
N LEU A 148 22.25 -43.87 6.41
CA LEU A 148 21.16 -42.95 6.75
C LEU A 148 19.96 -43.09 5.79
N ALA A 149 20.20 -43.21 4.49
CA ALA A 149 19.14 -43.46 3.51
C ALA A 149 18.48 -44.83 3.69
N GLY A 150 19.20 -45.81 4.24
CA GLY A 150 18.65 -47.10 4.66
C GLY A 150 17.69 -46.96 5.84
N LEU A 151 18.13 -46.27 6.89
CA LEU A 151 17.30 -45.98 8.07
C LEU A 151 16.01 -45.25 7.71
N LEU A 152 16.08 -44.26 6.82
CA LEU A 152 14.92 -43.49 6.40
C LEU A 152 13.84 -44.35 5.72
N ARG A 153 14.26 -45.32 4.91
CA ARG A 153 13.40 -46.23 4.13
C ARG A 153 12.85 -47.40 4.94
N ASP A 154 13.49 -47.74 6.06
CA ASP A 154 13.08 -48.84 6.92
C ASP A 154 11.88 -48.42 7.80
N THR A 155 10.67 -48.70 7.31
CA THR A 155 9.42 -48.33 8.00
C THR A 155 9.19 -49.11 9.29
N ALA A 156 9.95 -50.19 9.55
CA ALA A 156 9.88 -50.93 10.80
C ALA A 156 10.58 -50.19 11.95
N ARG A 157 11.42 -49.18 11.65
CA ARG A 157 12.14 -48.39 12.65
C ARG A 157 11.27 -47.30 13.26
N PRO A 158 11.56 -46.87 14.51
CA PRO A 158 10.87 -45.76 15.14
C PRO A 158 10.90 -44.49 14.29
N TRP A 159 9.81 -43.73 14.33
CA TRP A 159 9.71 -42.45 13.63
C TRP A 159 10.86 -41.50 13.98
N GLU A 160 11.23 -41.44 15.26
CA GLU A 160 12.30 -40.55 15.72
C GLU A 160 13.64 -40.83 15.04
N LEU A 161 14.00 -42.11 14.93
CA LEU A 161 15.19 -42.54 14.23
C LEU A 161 15.14 -42.15 12.75
N ARG A 162 13.99 -42.37 12.10
CA ARG A 162 13.80 -42.08 10.66
C ARG A 162 13.92 -40.59 10.35
N PHE A 163 13.26 -39.72 11.12
CA PHE A 163 13.29 -38.28 10.84
C PHE A 163 14.66 -37.66 11.15
N ARG A 164 15.32 -38.10 12.23
CA ARG A 164 16.69 -37.65 12.56
C ARG A 164 17.70 -38.10 11.51
N ALA A 165 17.57 -39.31 10.98
CA ALA A 165 18.36 -39.77 9.85
C ALA A 165 18.10 -38.91 8.60
N GLY A 166 16.85 -38.54 8.34
CA GLY A 166 16.45 -37.66 7.25
C GLY A 166 17.08 -36.26 7.32
N ILE A 167 16.98 -35.60 8.48
CA ILE A 167 17.62 -34.28 8.70
C ILE A 167 19.14 -34.38 8.56
N THR A 168 19.76 -35.40 9.16
CA THR A 168 21.21 -35.59 9.10
C THR A 168 21.69 -35.85 7.67
N LEU A 169 20.94 -36.64 6.90
CA LEU A 169 21.23 -36.90 5.49
C LEU A 169 21.09 -35.61 4.66
N ALA A 170 20.04 -34.83 4.89
CA ALA A 170 19.85 -33.54 4.23
C ALA A 170 20.99 -32.56 4.57
N ARG A 171 21.49 -32.59 5.80
CA ARG A 171 22.65 -31.80 6.22
C ARG A 171 23.93 -32.17 5.48
N LEU A 172 24.22 -33.45 5.37
CA LEU A 172 25.38 -33.90 4.58
C LEU A 172 25.24 -33.43 3.13
N GLN A 173 24.05 -33.54 2.55
CA GLN A 173 23.77 -33.11 1.18
C GLN A 173 23.93 -31.60 0.99
N TRP A 174 23.38 -30.74 1.86
CA TRP A 174 23.53 -29.29 1.72
C TRP A 174 24.96 -28.81 2.01
N ASN A 175 25.72 -29.51 2.85
CA ASN A 175 27.13 -29.20 3.12
C ASN A 175 28.01 -29.51 1.89
N GLU A 176 27.59 -30.48 1.10
CA GLU A 176 28.16 -30.81 -0.22
C GLU A 176 27.59 -29.94 -1.35
N LYS A 177 26.79 -28.91 -1.03
CA LYS A 177 26.07 -28.02 -1.97
C LYS A 177 25.04 -28.73 -2.85
N ALA A 178 24.62 -29.94 -2.49
CA ALA A 178 23.53 -30.66 -3.14
C ALA A 178 22.15 -30.22 -2.60
N TYR A 179 21.85 -28.92 -2.69
CA TYR A 179 20.69 -28.30 -2.03
C TYR A 179 19.35 -28.88 -2.48
N GLU A 180 19.15 -29.09 -3.78
CA GLU A 180 17.91 -29.70 -4.30
C GLU A 180 17.70 -31.13 -3.79
N GLN A 181 18.80 -31.88 -3.61
CA GLN A 181 18.72 -33.23 -3.07
C GLN A 181 18.38 -33.20 -1.58
N ALA A 182 18.95 -32.25 -0.83
CA ALA A 182 18.59 -32.00 0.55
C ALA A 182 17.09 -31.70 0.71
N MET A 183 16.55 -30.79 -0.11
CA MET A 183 15.12 -30.43 -0.06
C MET A 183 14.23 -31.62 -0.40
N ARG A 184 14.57 -32.40 -1.43
CA ARG A 184 13.84 -33.63 -1.78
C ARG A 184 13.86 -34.67 -0.66
N THR A 185 15.01 -34.85 0.01
CA THR A 185 15.12 -35.74 1.17
C THR A 185 14.18 -35.28 2.28
N LEU A 186 14.20 -33.98 2.63
CA LEU A 186 13.33 -33.42 3.66
C LEU A 186 11.85 -33.61 3.32
N SER A 187 11.40 -33.18 2.13
CA SER A 187 10.01 -33.35 1.68
C SER A 187 9.58 -34.83 1.72
N GLY A 188 10.43 -35.75 1.26
CA GLY A 188 10.14 -37.18 1.32
C GLY A 188 9.97 -37.71 2.75
N VAL A 189 10.74 -37.21 3.71
CA VAL A 189 10.57 -37.56 5.13
C VAL A 189 9.24 -37.02 5.66
N TYR A 190 8.90 -35.78 5.31
CA TYR A 190 7.67 -35.11 5.73
C TYR A 190 6.41 -35.81 5.21
N ASP A 191 6.45 -36.26 3.95
CA ASP A 191 5.38 -37.03 3.32
C ASP A 191 5.21 -38.42 3.95
N ALA A 192 6.32 -39.04 4.37
CA ALA A 192 6.34 -40.35 5.03
C ALA A 192 6.04 -40.31 6.54
N SER A 193 5.55 -39.17 7.06
CA SER A 193 5.22 -39.00 8.48
C SER A 193 4.07 -39.92 8.90
N PRO A 194 4.20 -40.68 10.01
CA PRO A 194 3.15 -41.55 10.50
C PRO A 194 2.01 -40.76 11.17
N ASP A 195 0.87 -41.43 11.34
CA ASP A 195 -0.29 -40.83 12.00
C ASP A 195 -0.14 -40.73 13.53
N PRO A 196 -0.68 -39.67 14.16
CA PRO A 196 -1.33 -38.51 13.52
C PRO A 196 -0.32 -37.61 12.83
N ALA A 197 -0.44 -37.44 11.50
CA ALA A 197 0.59 -36.82 10.66
C ALA A 197 0.99 -35.42 11.16
N ARG A 198 0.04 -34.65 11.72
CA ARG A 198 0.30 -33.32 12.29
C ARG A 198 1.33 -33.34 13.44
N VAL A 199 1.29 -34.36 14.30
CA VAL A 199 2.22 -34.46 15.44
C VAL A 199 3.62 -34.80 14.93
N SER A 200 3.73 -35.82 14.08
CA SER A 200 5.00 -36.29 13.53
C SER A 200 5.67 -35.26 12.61
N ARG A 201 4.89 -34.57 11.76
CA ARG A 201 5.36 -33.45 10.94
C ARG A 201 5.83 -32.28 11.80
N GLY A 202 5.09 -31.93 12.85
CA GLY A 202 5.50 -30.87 13.79
C GLY A 202 6.81 -31.20 14.52
N GLN A 203 7.09 -32.47 14.84
CA GLN A 203 8.39 -32.88 15.39
C GLN A 203 9.53 -32.65 14.38
N LEU A 204 9.33 -33.02 13.12
CA LEU A 204 10.31 -32.82 12.06
C LEU A 204 10.55 -31.32 11.78
N GLU A 205 9.50 -30.49 11.77
CA GLU A 205 9.61 -29.03 11.63
C GLU A 205 10.46 -28.40 12.72
N ARG A 206 10.21 -28.76 13.99
CA ARG A 206 11.01 -28.28 15.13
C ARG A 206 12.46 -28.73 15.04
N ALA A 207 12.70 -29.99 14.69
CA ALA A 207 14.05 -30.52 14.57
C ALA A 207 14.84 -29.85 13.44
N LEU A 208 14.21 -29.60 12.29
CA LEU A 208 14.83 -28.85 11.19
C LEU A 208 15.10 -27.39 11.58
N ALA A 209 14.18 -26.74 12.31
CA ALA A 209 14.39 -25.39 12.80
C ALA A 209 15.61 -25.30 13.74
N THR A 210 15.79 -26.28 14.62
CA THR A 210 16.99 -26.38 15.48
C THR A 210 18.25 -26.55 14.64
N GLU A 211 18.28 -27.49 13.70
CA GLU A 211 19.45 -27.73 12.83
C GLU A 211 19.84 -26.47 12.03
N LEU A 212 18.85 -25.79 11.45
CA LEU A 212 19.08 -24.55 10.71
C LEU A 212 19.53 -23.41 11.63
N SER A 213 19.12 -23.37 12.89
CA SER A 213 19.57 -22.34 13.83
C SER A 213 21.07 -22.39 14.15
N GLU A 214 21.67 -23.57 14.04
CA GLU A 214 23.11 -23.83 14.24
C GLU A 214 23.92 -23.74 12.93
N THR A 215 23.24 -23.66 11.79
CA THR A 215 23.86 -23.60 10.45
C THR A 215 24.46 -22.22 10.16
N GLN A 216 25.57 -22.17 9.41
CA GLN A 216 26.23 -20.91 9.03
C GLN A 216 25.36 -19.97 8.17
N ASP A 217 25.51 -18.65 8.35
CA ASP A 217 24.72 -17.61 7.66
C ASP A 217 24.73 -17.75 6.13
N ALA A 218 25.92 -17.96 5.55
CA ALA A 218 26.09 -18.09 4.10
C ALA A 218 25.28 -19.27 3.55
N LEU A 219 25.22 -20.40 4.26
CA LEU A 219 24.52 -21.59 3.80
C LEU A 219 23.00 -21.41 3.89
N VAL A 220 22.49 -20.76 4.94
CA VAL A 220 21.06 -20.41 5.03
C VAL A 220 20.66 -19.43 3.92
N ALA A 221 21.55 -18.48 3.58
CA ALA A 221 21.33 -17.59 2.44
C ALA A 221 21.27 -18.37 1.12
N ASP A 222 22.19 -19.29 0.87
CA ASP A 222 22.19 -20.16 -0.33
C ASP A 222 20.92 -21.01 -0.41
N LEU A 223 20.50 -21.62 0.70
CA LEU A 223 19.25 -22.38 0.78
C LEU A 223 18.02 -21.51 0.51
N ALA A 224 18.03 -20.25 0.92
CA ALA A 224 16.95 -19.32 0.67
C ALA A 224 16.85 -18.85 -0.79
N LEU A 225 17.93 -18.97 -1.58
CA LEU A 225 17.94 -18.59 -3.00
C LEU A 225 17.28 -19.65 -3.90
N ILE A 226 17.23 -20.90 -3.47
CA ILE A 226 16.68 -22.01 -4.26
C ILE A 226 15.20 -22.29 -3.96
N ILE A 227 14.52 -21.39 -3.23
CA ILE A 227 13.12 -21.55 -2.86
C ILE A 227 12.24 -21.33 -4.11
N PRO A 228 11.45 -22.32 -4.54
CA PRO A 228 10.50 -22.14 -5.64
C PRO A 228 9.32 -21.24 -5.23
N ASP A 229 8.86 -20.38 -6.14
CA ASP A 229 7.76 -19.44 -5.87
C ASP A 229 6.43 -20.13 -5.52
N ASP A 230 6.15 -21.28 -6.14
CA ASP A 230 4.95 -22.08 -5.95
C ASP A 230 4.98 -22.94 -4.66
N ALA A 231 6.18 -23.30 -4.19
CA ALA A 231 6.38 -24.13 -3.00
C ALA A 231 6.82 -23.34 -1.75
N ARG A 232 6.97 -22.01 -1.83
CA ARG A 232 7.50 -21.16 -0.74
C ARG A 232 6.75 -21.28 0.60
N ASN A 233 5.51 -21.75 0.56
CA ASN A 233 4.57 -21.81 1.68
C ASN A 233 4.40 -23.24 2.23
N VAL A 234 5.18 -24.22 1.77
CA VAL A 234 5.17 -25.60 2.30
C VAL A 234 6.54 -26.03 2.82
N PHE A 235 6.57 -27.11 3.61
CA PHE A 235 7.81 -27.72 4.10
C PHE A 235 8.67 -28.26 2.93
N PRO A 236 10.02 -28.14 2.97
CA PRO A 236 10.86 -27.57 4.04
C PRO A 236 11.07 -26.05 3.96
N TYR A 237 10.60 -25.41 2.89
CA TYR A 237 10.88 -24.00 2.59
C TYR A 237 10.31 -23.03 3.63
N THR A 238 9.18 -23.37 4.26
CA THR A 238 8.63 -22.61 5.39
C THR A 238 9.61 -22.48 6.56
N ILE A 239 10.36 -23.54 6.87
CA ILE A 239 11.34 -23.55 7.97
C ILE A 239 12.59 -22.73 7.61
N ILE A 240 13.03 -22.80 6.34
CA ILE A 240 14.16 -21.99 5.85
C ILE A 240 13.80 -20.50 5.88
N ARG A 241 12.60 -20.13 5.44
CA ARG A 241 12.09 -18.75 5.51
C ARG A 241 11.96 -18.29 6.96
N LEU A 242 11.48 -19.15 7.86
CA LEU A 242 11.38 -18.83 9.28
C LEU A 242 12.75 -18.55 9.90
N GLU A 243 13.76 -19.35 9.56
CA GLU A 243 15.13 -19.11 10.02
C GLU A 243 15.72 -17.82 9.45
N LYS A 244 15.46 -17.52 8.17
CA LYS A 244 15.85 -16.24 7.56
C LYS A 244 15.21 -15.05 8.28
N ALA A 245 13.92 -15.13 8.60
CA ALA A 245 13.21 -14.10 9.36
C ALA A 245 13.81 -13.93 10.77
N ARG A 246 14.14 -15.03 11.46
CA ARG A 246 14.81 -15.01 12.77
C ARG A 246 16.18 -14.32 12.71
N ARG A 247 16.99 -14.58 11.67
CA ARG A 247 18.29 -13.92 11.49
C ARG A 247 18.15 -12.44 11.16
N LEU A 248 17.19 -12.06 10.31
CA LEU A 248 16.87 -10.65 10.07
C LEU A 248 16.43 -9.94 11.36
N ALA A 249 15.73 -10.63 12.25
CA ALA A 249 15.32 -10.06 13.53
C ALA A 249 16.47 -9.84 14.51
N ALA A 250 17.71 -10.28 14.22
CA ALA A 250 18.86 -10.05 15.08
C ALA A 250 19.34 -8.59 15.07
N SER A 251 19.14 -7.83 13.98
CA SER A 251 19.55 -6.41 13.88
C SER A 251 18.34 -5.49 13.85
N GLU A 252 18.42 -4.34 14.53
CA GLU A 252 17.33 -3.35 14.60
C GLU A 252 17.00 -2.78 13.22
N ALA A 253 18.02 -2.52 12.40
CA ALA A 253 17.86 -2.01 11.03
C ALA A 253 17.05 -2.96 10.13
N THR A 254 17.12 -4.28 10.38
CA THR A 254 16.43 -5.30 9.57
C THR A 254 15.14 -5.80 10.22
N TRP A 255 14.76 -5.26 11.38
CA TRP A 255 13.57 -5.67 12.12
C TRP A 255 12.25 -5.49 11.34
N PRO A 256 11.99 -4.39 10.62
CA PRO A 256 10.76 -4.25 9.83
C PRO A 256 10.62 -5.34 8.76
N ALA A 257 11.72 -5.68 8.08
CA ALA A 257 11.74 -6.75 7.08
C ALA A 257 11.51 -8.12 7.72
N ALA A 258 12.10 -8.36 8.90
CA ALA A 258 11.88 -9.59 9.66
C ALA A 258 10.41 -9.72 10.10
N TRP A 259 9.84 -8.65 10.64
CA TRP A 259 8.44 -8.59 11.07
C TRP A 259 7.48 -8.91 9.93
N HIS A 260 7.69 -8.30 8.77
CA HIS A 260 6.92 -8.59 7.57
C HIS A 260 7.02 -10.07 7.17
N GLN A 261 8.21 -10.68 7.21
CA GLN A 261 8.37 -12.11 6.92
C GLN A 261 7.68 -13.01 7.95
N PHE A 262 7.75 -12.68 9.25
CA PHE A 262 7.03 -13.42 10.29
C PHE A 262 5.51 -13.37 10.05
N ASN A 263 4.95 -12.21 9.72
CA ASN A 263 3.54 -12.06 9.43
C ASN A 263 3.10 -12.84 8.17
N GLN A 264 3.90 -12.78 7.09
CA GLN A 264 3.63 -13.60 5.91
C GLN A 264 3.65 -15.09 6.22
N LEU A 265 4.62 -15.57 7.00
CA LEU A 265 4.72 -16.99 7.38
C LEU A 265 3.56 -17.42 8.28
N ALA A 266 3.14 -16.59 9.24
CA ALA A 266 2.00 -16.89 10.10
C ALA A 266 0.68 -17.01 9.30
N ARG A 267 0.53 -16.24 8.21
CA ARG A 267 -0.67 -16.22 7.37
C ARG A 267 -0.68 -17.30 6.29
N GLU A 268 0.40 -17.39 5.54
CA GLU A 268 0.45 -18.18 4.31
C GLU A 268 1.19 -19.52 4.50
N GLY A 269 1.99 -19.66 5.56
CA GLY A 269 2.81 -20.85 5.78
C GLY A 269 1.98 -22.04 6.24
N ASN A 270 2.14 -23.16 5.56
CA ASN A 270 1.56 -24.45 5.97
C ASN A 270 2.48 -25.13 6.99
N PHE A 271 2.16 -24.97 8.28
CA PHE A 271 2.86 -25.59 9.41
C PHE A 271 2.01 -26.65 10.09
N ALA A 272 2.59 -27.82 10.36
CA ALA A 272 1.97 -28.81 11.22
C ALA A 272 2.00 -28.37 12.70
N ASP A 273 3.10 -27.73 13.13
CA ASP A 273 3.23 -27.06 14.42
C ASP A 273 2.76 -25.60 14.37
N ALA A 274 1.48 -25.40 14.68
CA ALA A 274 0.84 -24.07 14.63
C ALA A 274 1.47 -23.03 15.58
N GLY A 275 2.25 -23.45 16.58
CA GLY A 275 2.91 -22.53 17.51
C GLY A 275 4.36 -22.21 17.15
N LEU A 276 4.89 -22.74 16.04
CA LEU A 276 6.31 -22.61 15.74
C LEU A 276 6.70 -21.16 15.45
N VAL A 277 5.97 -20.49 14.55
CA VAL A 277 6.23 -19.09 14.16
C VAL A 277 6.15 -18.16 15.37
N SER A 278 5.09 -18.29 16.18
CA SER A 278 4.88 -17.44 17.35
C SER A 278 5.95 -17.64 18.43
N ARG A 279 6.38 -18.89 18.68
CA ARG A 279 7.50 -19.16 19.61
C ARG A 279 8.83 -18.62 19.11
N THR A 280 9.09 -18.65 17.80
CA THR A 280 10.32 -18.06 17.23
C THR A 280 10.30 -16.53 17.27
N LEU A 281 9.12 -15.92 17.14
CA LEU A 281 8.94 -14.47 17.18
C LEU A 281 8.99 -13.89 18.61
N ALA A 282 8.44 -14.60 19.59
CA ALA A 282 8.24 -14.12 20.96
C ALA A 282 9.49 -13.46 21.61
N PRO A 283 10.73 -14.01 21.50
CA PRO A 283 11.91 -13.39 22.11
C PRO A 283 12.25 -11.99 21.58
N PHE A 284 11.75 -11.63 20.41
CA PHE A 284 11.98 -10.31 19.80
C PHE A 284 10.93 -9.29 20.22
N LEU A 285 9.69 -9.72 20.50
CA LEU A 285 8.59 -8.84 20.91
C LEU A 285 8.85 -8.13 22.24
N ASP A 286 9.53 -8.80 23.18
CA ASP A 286 9.83 -8.22 24.49
C ASP A 286 10.91 -7.11 24.44
N ARG A 287 11.66 -7.03 23.33
CA ARG A 287 12.84 -6.15 23.21
C ARG A 287 12.73 -5.16 22.06
N ARG A 288 11.71 -5.29 21.21
CA ARG A 288 11.57 -4.52 19.97
C ARG A 288 10.16 -4.03 19.82
N GLU A 289 10.01 -2.76 19.46
CA GLU A 289 8.71 -2.18 19.15
C GLU A 289 8.10 -2.88 17.93
N ILE A 290 6.82 -3.23 18.01
CA ILE A 290 6.10 -3.87 16.91
C ILE A 290 6.03 -2.90 15.72
N PRO A 291 6.56 -3.26 14.54
CA PRO A 291 6.43 -2.46 13.32
C PRO A 291 4.99 -2.53 12.82
N GLY A 292 4.18 -1.55 13.21
CA GLY A 292 2.75 -1.47 12.89
C GLY A 292 2.14 -0.32 13.67
N GLY A 293 2.25 0.88 13.12
CA GLY A 293 1.78 2.09 13.78
C GLY A 293 0.26 2.16 13.87
N GLY A 294 -0.25 2.89 14.86
CA GLY A 294 -1.64 3.33 14.88
C GLY A 294 -1.89 4.49 13.92
N VAL A 295 -3.14 4.67 13.54
CA VAL A 295 -3.61 5.83 12.78
C VAL A 295 -4.53 6.63 13.68
N ALA A 296 -4.29 7.94 13.76
CA ALA A 296 -5.20 8.82 14.46
C ALA A 296 -6.17 9.48 13.46
N LEU A 297 -7.45 9.59 13.83
CA LEU A 297 -8.46 10.31 13.07
C LEU A 297 -8.95 11.51 13.89
N ALA A 298 -8.68 12.72 13.42
CA ALA A 298 -9.15 13.95 14.02
C ALA A 298 -10.46 14.39 13.33
N LEU A 299 -11.61 14.01 13.90
CA LEU A 299 -12.93 14.19 13.28
C LEU A 299 -13.89 14.96 14.19
N PRO A 300 -14.80 15.80 13.65
CA PRO A 300 -15.89 16.36 14.43
C PRO A 300 -16.97 15.28 14.62
N LEU A 301 -17.09 14.71 15.82
CA LEU A 301 -18.10 13.68 16.12
C LEU A 301 -19.32 14.22 16.88
N SER A 302 -19.33 15.53 17.13
CA SER A 302 -20.43 16.28 17.75
C SER A 302 -20.59 17.64 17.05
N GLY A 303 -21.70 18.33 17.31
CA GLY A 303 -21.99 19.63 16.70
C GLY A 303 -22.44 19.54 15.23
N PRO A 304 -22.40 20.65 14.46
CA PRO A 304 -23.02 20.74 13.13
C PRO A 304 -22.43 19.80 12.07
N TYR A 305 -21.19 19.34 12.25
CA TYR A 305 -20.48 18.47 11.30
C TYR A 305 -20.43 17.00 11.75
N ALA A 306 -21.13 16.64 12.83
CA ALA A 306 -21.10 15.29 13.42
C ALA A 306 -21.46 14.20 12.39
N GLU A 307 -22.50 14.42 11.59
CA GLU A 307 -22.95 13.45 10.60
C GLU A 307 -21.84 13.08 9.61
N ILE A 308 -21.08 14.07 9.14
CA ILE A 308 -19.95 13.87 8.24
C ILE A 308 -18.83 13.12 8.94
N GLY A 309 -18.47 13.50 10.17
CA GLY A 309 -17.44 12.79 10.95
C GLY A 309 -17.79 11.32 11.19
N TRP A 310 -19.05 11.01 11.49
CA TRP A 310 -19.52 9.63 11.66
C TRP A 310 -19.50 8.84 10.35
N LYS A 311 -19.82 9.46 9.20
CA LYS A 311 -19.71 8.82 7.88
C LYS A 311 -18.28 8.40 7.56
N ILE A 312 -17.30 9.28 7.83
CA ILE A 312 -15.87 8.98 7.67
C ILE A 312 -15.47 7.84 8.59
N LEU A 313 -15.88 7.90 9.87
CA LEU A 313 -15.55 6.86 10.83
C LEU A 313 -16.15 5.49 10.45
N ARG A 314 -17.36 5.45 9.88
CA ARG A 314 -17.95 4.21 9.35
C ARG A 314 -17.09 3.60 8.25
N GLY A 315 -16.65 4.40 7.28
CA GLY A 315 -15.78 3.92 6.20
C GLY A 315 -14.44 3.43 6.72
N ALA A 316 -13.84 4.17 7.66
CA ALA A 316 -12.61 3.76 8.34
C ALA A 316 -12.78 2.41 9.07
N GLY A 317 -13.94 2.18 9.70
CA GLY A 317 -14.27 0.92 10.36
C GLY A 317 -14.34 -0.27 9.40
N VAL A 318 -14.93 -0.10 8.21
CA VAL A 318 -14.95 -1.15 7.17
C VAL A 318 -13.54 -1.51 6.73
N ALA A 319 -12.68 -0.51 6.49
CA ALA A 319 -11.28 -0.75 6.14
C ALA A 319 -10.50 -1.45 7.27
N GLN A 320 -10.69 -1.01 8.52
CA GLN A 320 -10.08 -1.65 9.68
C GLN A 320 -10.51 -3.12 9.81
N TRP A 321 -11.79 -3.41 9.60
CA TRP A 321 -12.29 -4.77 9.61
C TRP A 321 -11.59 -5.63 8.55
N HIS A 322 -11.40 -5.11 7.34
CA HIS A 322 -10.63 -5.81 6.31
C HIS A 322 -9.18 -6.05 6.72
N ALA A 323 -8.52 -5.06 7.31
CA ALA A 323 -7.17 -5.20 7.84
C ALA A 323 -7.10 -6.35 8.86
N LEU A 324 -8.02 -6.36 9.82
CA LEU A 324 -8.13 -7.38 10.85
C LEU A 324 -8.40 -8.77 10.28
N MET A 325 -9.34 -8.89 9.32
CA MET A 325 -9.62 -10.15 8.63
C MET A 325 -8.43 -10.65 7.80
N ASN A 326 -7.60 -9.73 7.32
CA ASN A 326 -6.35 -10.02 6.63
C ASN A 326 -5.18 -10.25 7.60
N GLY A 327 -5.41 -10.30 8.92
CA GLY A 327 -4.38 -10.56 9.93
C GLY A 327 -3.43 -9.40 10.17
N GLU A 328 -3.79 -8.18 9.77
CA GLU A 328 -3.07 -6.95 10.05
C GLU A 328 -3.56 -6.35 11.38
N GLN A 329 -2.63 -5.79 12.16
CA GLN A 329 -2.98 -5.04 13.38
C GLN A 329 -2.94 -3.55 13.07
N LEU A 330 -4.09 -2.99 12.70
CA LEU A 330 -4.26 -1.55 12.56
C LEU A 330 -5.04 -0.97 13.75
N ASN A 331 -4.34 -0.20 14.58
CA ASN A 331 -4.95 0.51 15.70
C ASN A 331 -5.45 1.87 15.25
N ILE A 332 -6.76 2.10 15.27
CA ILE A 332 -7.35 3.42 14.99
C ILE A 332 -7.67 4.14 16.30
N ARG A 333 -7.14 5.35 16.48
CA ARG A 333 -7.50 6.25 17.58
C ARG A 333 -8.29 7.43 17.05
N VAL A 334 -9.55 7.53 17.43
CA VAL A 334 -10.39 8.65 17.02
C VAL A 334 -10.35 9.74 18.09
N ILE A 335 -10.15 10.99 17.67
CA ILE A 335 -10.16 12.19 18.49
C ILE A 335 -11.28 13.10 18.01
N ASN A 336 -12.25 13.36 18.90
CA ASN A 336 -13.34 14.29 18.59
C ASN A 336 -12.84 15.74 18.68
N THR A 337 -12.72 16.43 17.54
CA THR A 337 -12.20 17.80 17.47
C THR A 337 -13.13 18.88 18.04
N GLU A 338 -14.33 18.50 18.46
CA GLU A 338 -15.31 19.37 19.10
C GLU A 338 -15.39 19.13 20.62
N ALA A 339 -14.68 18.12 21.15
CA ALA A 339 -14.64 17.83 22.58
C ALA A 339 -13.61 18.70 23.33
N PRO A 340 -13.87 19.11 24.58
CA PRO A 340 -12.85 19.76 25.41
C PRO A 340 -11.57 18.91 25.50
N GLY A 341 -10.41 19.56 25.39
CA GLY A 341 -9.11 18.87 25.52
C GLY A 341 -8.63 18.12 24.28
N TRP A 342 -9.32 18.18 23.13
CA TRP A 342 -8.92 17.48 21.89
C TRP A 342 -7.47 17.77 21.44
N ARG A 343 -6.99 19.01 21.68
CA ARG A 343 -5.60 19.42 21.38
C ARG A 343 -4.58 18.64 22.20
N GLN A 344 -4.85 18.49 23.50
CA GLN A 344 -4.00 17.74 24.41
C GLN A 344 -4.00 16.26 24.02
N GLN A 345 -5.16 15.70 23.66
CA GLN A 345 -5.26 14.32 23.18
C GLN A 345 -4.42 14.06 21.92
N LEU A 346 -4.31 15.03 21.00
CA LEU A 346 -3.43 14.93 19.83
C LEU A 346 -1.95 14.99 20.23
N ALA A 347 -1.57 15.92 21.09
CA ALA A 347 -0.19 16.07 21.57
C ALA A 347 0.30 14.85 22.36
N GLU A 348 -0.60 14.21 23.12
CA GLU A 348 -0.31 13.02 23.94
C GLU A 348 -0.43 11.70 23.17
N LEU A 349 -0.69 11.73 21.86
CA LEU A 349 -0.75 10.51 21.06
C LEU A 349 0.58 9.74 21.16
N PRO A 350 0.56 8.44 21.47
CA PRO A 350 1.77 7.62 21.47
C PRO A 350 2.53 7.71 20.14
N ARG A 351 3.86 7.54 20.19
CA ARG A 351 4.72 7.63 19.00
C ARG A 351 4.36 6.63 17.91
N ASP A 352 3.78 5.50 18.30
CA ASP A 352 3.33 4.49 17.34
C ASP A 352 2.12 4.98 16.52
N TYR A 353 1.38 6.01 16.94
CA TYR A 353 0.36 6.63 16.09
C TYR A 353 1.01 7.51 15.02
N ALA A 354 1.51 6.86 13.98
CA ALA A 354 2.43 7.39 12.98
C ALA A 354 1.83 8.52 12.13
N VAL A 355 0.53 8.48 11.84
CA VAL A 355 -0.11 9.42 10.91
C VAL A 355 -1.47 9.87 11.42
N VAL A 356 -1.83 11.12 11.11
CA VAL A 356 -3.14 11.70 11.44
C VAL A 356 -3.93 11.98 10.18
N GLY A 357 -5.13 11.42 10.09
CA GLY A 357 -6.14 11.79 9.10
C GLY A 357 -7.06 12.88 9.62
N GLY A 358 -7.31 13.89 8.80
CA GLY A 358 -8.05 15.08 9.18
C GLY A 358 -7.16 16.24 9.65
N PRO A 359 -7.74 17.34 10.14
CA PRO A 359 -9.17 17.53 10.43
C PRO A 359 -9.99 17.89 9.18
N LEU A 360 -11.30 18.11 9.38
CA LEU A 360 -12.26 18.56 8.35
C LEU A 360 -12.46 20.09 8.31
N ARG A 361 -12.06 20.81 9.36
CA ARG A 361 -12.31 22.25 9.50
C ARG A 361 -11.01 23.03 9.42
N SER A 362 -11.01 24.07 8.61
CA SER A 362 -9.86 24.96 8.42
C SER A 362 -9.41 25.60 9.74
N THR A 363 -10.34 26.03 10.59
CA THR A 363 -10.05 26.61 11.92
C THR A 363 -9.35 25.61 12.85
N THR A 364 -9.75 24.34 12.79
CA THR A 364 -9.13 23.26 13.58
C THR A 364 -7.72 23.00 13.07
N PHE A 365 -7.53 22.92 11.76
CA PHE A 365 -6.20 22.75 11.15
C PHE A 365 -5.26 23.91 11.46
N GLN A 366 -5.73 25.16 11.36
CA GLN A 366 -4.96 26.35 11.75
C GLN A 366 -4.50 26.26 13.20
N THR A 367 -5.36 25.76 14.09
CA THR A 367 -4.99 25.55 15.49
C THR A 367 -3.93 24.46 15.63
N ILE A 368 -4.04 23.34 14.92
CA ILE A 368 -3.03 22.26 14.92
C ILE A 368 -1.67 22.80 14.44
N HIS A 369 -1.65 23.52 13.31
CA HIS A 369 -0.45 24.10 12.71
C HIS A 369 0.20 25.15 13.62
N ALA A 370 -0.58 26.10 14.15
CA ALA A 370 -0.07 27.15 15.03
C ALA A 370 0.51 26.64 16.35
N ASN A 371 0.13 25.43 16.79
CA ASN A 371 0.67 24.79 17.99
C ASN A 371 1.82 23.81 17.68
N GLY A 372 2.31 23.75 16.44
CA GLY A 372 3.47 22.95 16.05
C GLY A 372 3.23 21.44 15.94
N LEU A 373 1.98 20.98 16.09
CA LEU A 373 1.66 19.54 16.08
C LEU A 373 1.96 18.87 14.74
N THR A 374 1.89 19.64 13.64
CA THR A 374 2.25 19.17 12.30
C THR A 374 3.74 18.84 12.14
N ALA A 375 4.61 19.37 13.00
CA ALA A 375 6.04 19.04 12.99
C ALA A 375 6.36 17.74 13.74
N GLU A 376 5.44 17.24 14.57
CA GLU A 376 5.65 16.01 15.35
C GLU A 376 5.31 14.75 14.56
N ARG A 377 4.33 14.83 13.66
CA ARG A 377 3.86 13.71 12.84
C ARG A 377 3.18 14.17 11.56
N PRO A 378 3.16 13.37 10.50
CA PRO A 378 2.46 13.68 9.26
C PRO A 378 0.94 13.85 9.44
N TYR A 379 0.40 14.93 8.88
CA TYR A 379 -1.03 15.19 8.79
C TYR A 379 -1.50 15.10 7.34
N PHE A 380 -2.51 14.27 7.11
CA PHE A 380 -3.24 14.16 5.84
C PHE A 380 -4.63 14.78 6.04
N ALA A 381 -4.74 16.07 5.77
CA ALA A 381 -5.92 16.86 6.07
C ALA A 381 -7.07 16.61 5.09
N PHE A 382 -8.29 16.51 5.62
CA PHE A 382 -9.53 16.35 4.85
C PHE A 382 -10.10 17.72 4.46
N LEU A 383 -9.25 18.56 3.85
CA LEU A 383 -9.51 19.95 3.53
C LEU A 383 -9.19 20.21 2.06
N SER A 384 -10.01 21.03 1.40
CA SER A 384 -9.74 21.45 0.01
C SER A 384 -8.58 22.45 -0.12
N SER A 385 -8.11 23.02 1.00
CA SER A 385 -6.96 23.93 1.07
C SER A 385 -6.43 23.98 2.50
N LEU A 386 -5.10 24.04 2.66
CA LEU A 386 -4.41 24.16 3.95
C LEU A 386 -4.26 25.62 4.44
N GLY A 387 -4.84 26.58 3.72
CA GLY A 387 -4.75 28.00 4.05
C GLY A 387 -3.32 28.53 3.88
N SER A 388 -2.72 29.03 4.96
CA SER A 388 -1.37 29.59 4.96
C SER A 388 -0.26 28.56 5.18
N ALA A 389 -0.60 27.30 5.49
CA ALA A 389 0.40 26.24 5.65
C ALA A 389 0.91 25.75 4.29
N SER A 390 2.17 25.33 4.25
CA SER A 390 2.82 24.84 3.03
C SER A 390 2.41 23.39 2.73
N GLU A 391 1.64 23.16 1.67
CA GLU A 391 1.24 21.82 1.23
C GLU A 391 2.46 21.00 0.77
N GLY A 392 2.57 19.79 1.30
CA GLY A 392 3.68 18.87 1.06
C GLY A 392 4.87 19.05 2.00
N HIS A 393 4.85 20.10 2.84
CA HIS A 393 5.86 20.35 3.86
C HIS A 393 5.26 20.34 5.27
N ASP A 394 4.28 21.21 5.53
CA ASP A 394 3.63 21.32 6.84
C ASP A 394 2.55 20.25 7.01
N ALA A 395 1.84 19.92 5.94
CA ALA A 395 0.86 18.85 5.89
C ALA A 395 0.56 18.48 4.44
N TRP A 396 -0.09 17.33 4.25
CA TRP A 396 -0.56 16.86 2.95
C TRP A 396 -2.08 16.96 2.92
N ARG A 397 -2.62 17.27 1.76
CA ARG A 397 -4.06 17.19 1.56
C ARG A 397 -4.45 15.77 1.16
N PHE A 398 -5.56 15.29 1.70
CA PHE A 398 -6.22 14.04 1.33
C PHE A 398 -7.68 14.34 1.00
N PHE A 399 -7.89 15.23 0.04
CA PHE A 399 -9.20 15.74 -0.37
C PHE A 399 -9.09 16.52 -1.69
N SER A 400 -10.17 16.70 -2.45
CA SER A 400 -10.14 17.48 -3.69
C SER A 400 -9.93 18.98 -3.43
N SER A 401 -9.07 19.63 -4.22
CA SER A 401 -8.92 21.09 -4.24
C SER A 401 -9.86 21.77 -5.26
N PRO A 402 -10.10 23.08 -5.15
CA PRO A 402 -10.73 23.86 -6.21
C PRO A 402 -10.03 23.72 -7.58
N GLN A 403 -8.70 23.63 -7.58
CA GLN A 403 -7.89 23.42 -8.79
C GLN A 403 -8.15 22.04 -9.42
N ASP A 404 -8.36 21.00 -8.61
CA ASP A 404 -8.69 19.66 -9.11
C ASP A 404 -10.03 19.67 -9.88
N GLN A 405 -11.03 20.39 -9.38
CA GLN A 405 -12.32 20.54 -10.03
C GLN A 405 -12.19 21.25 -11.38
N VAL A 406 -11.54 22.42 -11.36
CA VAL A 406 -11.34 23.27 -12.55
C VAL A 406 -10.50 22.55 -13.61
N ARG A 407 -9.39 21.91 -13.21
CA ARG A 407 -8.54 21.13 -14.11
C ARG A 407 -9.33 20.05 -14.82
N THR A 408 -10.17 19.32 -14.08
CA THR A 408 -10.98 18.22 -14.63
C THR A 408 -11.95 18.75 -15.70
N LEU A 409 -12.60 19.88 -15.43
CA LEU A 409 -13.51 20.53 -16.39
C LEU A 409 -12.78 21.07 -17.63
N LEU A 410 -11.65 21.75 -17.45
CA LEU A 410 -10.86 22.30 -18.54
C LEU A 410 -10.19 21.21 -19.38
N SER A 411 -9.85 20.06 -18.79
CA SER A 411 -9.35 18.93 -19.56
C SER A 411 -10.38 18.40 -20.56
N LEU A 412 -11.66 18.42 -20.21
CA LEU A 412 -12.72 18.11 -21.18
C LEU A 412 -12.92 19.25 -22.18
N ALA A 413 -13.17 20.48 -21.69
CA ALA A 413 -13.58 21.59 -22.55
C ALA A 413 -12.46 22.06 -23.49
N VAL A 414 -11.26 22.24 -22.97
CA VAL A 414 -10.10 22.78 -23.70
C VAL A 414 -9.33 21.63 -24.35
N ASP A 415 -8.82 20.69 -23.56
CA ASP A 415 -7.86 19.71 -24.07
C ASP A 415 -8.52 18.69 -25.03
N GLN A 416 -9.76 18.26 -24.75
CA GLN A 416 -10.47 17.28 -25.58
C GLN A 416 -11.38 17.91 -26.63
N PHE A 417 -12.14 18.95 -26.30
CA PHE A 417 -13.11 19.58 -27.23
C PHE A 417 -12.56 20.81 -27.97
N GLY A 418 -11.36 21.28 -27.65
CA GLY A 418 -10.73 22.43 -28.32
C GLY A 418 -11.46 23.75 -28.11
N ILE A 419 -12.24 23.89 -27.03
CA ILE A 419 -12.96 25.12 -26.71
C ILE A 419 -12.01 26.10 -26.02
N LEU A 420 -11.50 27.06 -26.78
CA LEU A 420 -10.58 28.08 -26.28
C LEU A 420 -11.29 29.31 -25.71
N ASP A 421 -12.47 29.64 -26.22
CA ASP A 421 -13.25 30.79 -25.76
C ASP A 421 -14.29 30.37 -24.70
N LEU A 422 -14.04 30.78 -23.46
CA LEU A 422 -14.81 30.40 -22.28
C LEU A 422 -15.45 31.63 -21.64
N ALA A 423 -16.55 31.42 -20.91
CA ALA A 423 -17.15 32.44 -20.06
C ALA A 423 -17.24 31.96 -18.61
N THR A 424 -17.40 32.91 -17.69
CA THR A 424 -17.75 32.62 -16.31
C THR A 424 -18.94 33.47 -15.88
N LEU A 425 -19.93 32.86 -15.24
CA LEU A 425 -21.05 33.55 -14.59
C LEU A 425 -21.14 33.05 -13.15
N HIS A 426 -20.77 33.90 -12.20
CA HIS A 426 -20.59 33.49 -10.81
C HIS A 426 -21.46 34.28 -9.83
N PRO A 427 -21.79 33.70 -8.66
CA PRO A 427 -22.41 34.46 -7.60
C PRO A 427 -21.46 35.56 -7.11
N ASP A 428 -22.01 36.73 -6.77
CA ASP A 428 -21.27 37.83 -6.13
C ASP A 428 -21.02 37.53 -4.65
N ASP A 429 -20.24 36.48 -4.40
CA ASP A 429 -19.77 36.07 -3.10
C ASP A 429 -18.29 35.62 -3.14
N ALA A 430 -17.73 35.34 -1.97
CA ALA A 430 -16.34 34.94 -1.84
C ALA A 430 -16.03 33.57 -2.49
N PHE A 431 -17.01 32.66 -2.53
CA PHE A 431 -16.83 31.33 -3.10
C PHE A 431 -16.77 31.40 -4.62
N GLY A 432 -17.79 32.00 -5.26
CA GLY A 432 -17.89 32.17 -6.70
C GLY A 432 -16.72 32.99 -7.25
N SER A 433 -16.37 34.08 -6.60
CA SER A 433 -15.24 34.92 -7.02
C SER A 433 -13.90 34.17 -6.96
N ARG A 434 -13.67 33.39 -5.89
CA ARG A 434 -12.44 32.60 -5.74
C ARG A 434 -12.35 31.50 -6.81
N LEU A 435 -13.41 30.75 -7.02
CA LEU A 435 -13.40 29.63 -7.96
C LEU A 435 -13.32 30.13 -9.41
N SER A 436 -13.95 31.27 -9.72
CA SER A 436 -13.82 31.97 -11.01
C SER A 436 -12.39 32.41 -11.29
N ALA A 437 -11.70 32.97 -10.29
CA ALA A 437 -10.30 33.36 -10.42
C ALA A 437 -9.41 32.15 -10.72
N ILE A 438 -9.63 31.02 -10.05
CA ILE A 438 -8.91 29.76 -10.29
C ILE A 438 -9.21 29.24 -11.70
N PHE A 439 -10.48 29.27 -12.13
CA PHE A 439 -10.89 28.89 -13.48
C PHE A 439 -10.14 29.70 -14.55
N ARG A 440 -10.07 31.02 -14.39
CA ARG A 440 -9.32 31.90 -15.30
C ARG A 440 -7.84 31.54 -15.34
N THR A 441 -7.17 31.43 -14.19
CA THR A 441 -5.73 31.10 -14.14
C THR A 441 -5.43 29.74 -14.81
N GLU A 442 -6.24 28.72 -14.54
CA GLU A 442 -6.06 27.38 -15.13
C GLU A 442 -6.40 27.34 -16.63
N ALA A 443 -7.35 28.17 -17.09
CA ALA A 443 -7.66 28.32 -18.52
C ALA A 443 -6.52 29.01 -19.27
N GLU A 444 -5.98 30.11 -18.73
CA GLU A 444 -4.85 30.84 -19.29
C GLU A 444 -3.60 29.96 -19.39
N ALA A 445 -3.35 29.11 -18.39
CA ALA A 445 -2.27 28.13 -18.42
C ALA A 445 -2.41 27.10 -19.57
N ARG A 446 -3.62 26.94 -20.13
CA ARG A 446 -3.93 26.09 -21.28
C ARG A 446 -4.11 26.88 -22.57
N MET A 447 -3.70 28.15 -22.60
CA MET A 447 -3.89 29.06 -23.73
C MET A 447 -5.37 29.29 -24.10
N ALA A 448 -6.30 29.01 -23.19
CA ALA A 448 -7.71 29.37 -23.33
C ALA A 448 -7.96 30.79 -22.79
N HIS A 449 -9.02 31.43 -23.27
CA HIS A 449 -9.37 32.81 -22.99
C HIS A 449 -10.74 32.89 -22.29
N ILE A 450 -10.83 33.74 -21.27
CA ILE A 450 -12.12 34.09 -20.67
C ILE A 450 -12.70 35.29 -21.43
N SER A 451 -13.46 35.00 -22.49
CA SER A 451 -14.00 35.99 -23.44
C SER A 451 -15.20 36.77 -22.89
N ALA A 452 -15.85 36.28 -21.83
CA ALA A 452 -16.86 37.01 -21.08
C ALA A 452 -16.84 36.63 -19.59
N THR A 453 -17.07 37.60 -18.71
CA THR A 453 -17.24 37.38 -17.27
C THR A 453 -18.45 38.17 -16.78
N GLY A 454 -19.33 37.50 -16.04
CA GLY A 454 -20.48 38.12 -15.40
C GLY A 454 -20.60 37.67 -13.95
N SER A 455 -21.32 38.46 -13.17
CA SER A 455 -21.71 38.10 -11.81
C SER A 455 -23.19 38.36 -11.59
N TYR A 456 -23.78 37.68 -10.61
CA TYR A 456 -25.16 37.91 -10.17
C TYR A 456 -25.26 37.95 -8.64
N PRO A 457 -26.15 38.78 -8.07
CA PRO A 457 -26.43 38.77 -6.64
C PRO A 457 -27.27 37.53 -6.27
N PRO A 458 -26.76 36.62 -5.40
CA PRO A 458 -27.47 35.37 -5.06
C PRO A 458 -28.84 35.60 -4.38
N ALA A 459 -29.03 36.75 -3.74
CA ALA A 459 -30.25 37.10 -3.03
C ALA A 459 -31.37 37.70 -3.93
N GLN A 460 -31.13 37.88 -5.23
CA GLN A 460 -32.09 38.53 -6.15
C GLN A 460 -32.28 37.71 -7.45
N PRO A 461 -32.98 36.57 -7.39
CA PRO A 461 -33.15 35.69 -8.55
C PRO A 461 -33.92 36.33 -9.71
N THR A 462 -34.76 37.34 -9.45
CA THR A 462 -35.57 38.02 -10.47
C THR A 462 -34.75 38.74 -11.54
N ILE A 463 -33.49 39.10 -11.27
CA ILE A 463 -32.62 39.81 -12.22
C ILE A 463 -31.60 38.90 -12.91
N TRP A 464 -31.57 37.59 -12.59
CA TRP A 464 -30.58 36.68 -13.15
C TRP A 464 -30.69 36.52 -14.67
N GLY A 465 -31.91 36.55 -15.21
CA GLY A 465 -32.13 36.53 -16.66
C GLY A 465 -31.53 37.74 -17.39
N GLU A 466 -31.51 38.91 -16.74
CA GLU A 466 -30.84 40.11 -17.26
C GLU A 466 -29.32 39.94 -17.25
N LYS A 467 -28.76 39.31 -16.20
CA LYS A 467 -27.31 39.01 -16.12
C LYS A 467 -26.84 38.00 -17.16
N VAL A 468 -27.66 37.00 -17.47
CA VAL A 468 -27.40 36.07 -18.58
C VAL A 468 -27.43 36.81 -19.92
N ARG A 469 -28.42 37.70 -20.14
CA ARG A 469 -28.48 38.54 -21.35
C ARG A 469 -27.25 39.42 -21.50
N GLU A 470 -26.82 40.10 -20.42
CA GLU A 470 -25.62 40.93 -20.39
C GLU A 470 -24.38 40.13 -20.79
N LEU A 471 -24.20 38.93 -20.23
CA LEU A 471 -23.08 38.03 -20.55
C LEU A 471 -23.08 37.64 -22.03
N LEU A 472 -24.22 37.20 -22.58
CA LEU A 472 -24.37 36.80 -23.98
C LEU A 472 -24.18 37.98 -24.96
N SER A 473 -24.52 39.19 -24.53
CA SER A 473 -24.40 40.41 -25.34
C SER A 473 -22.99 41.00 -25.38
N THR A 474 -22.02 40.40 -24.69
CA THR A 474 -20.61 40.85 -24.70
C THR A 474 -20.08 40.83 -26.14
N PRO A 475 -19.59 41.97 -26.69
CA PRO A 475 -19.12 42.01 -28.06
C PRO A 475 -17.94 41.04 -28.26
N PRO A 476 -17.90 40.26 -29.35
CA PRO A 476 -16.73 39.48 -29.69
C PRO A 476 -15.53 40.38 -29.95
N SER A 477 -14.33 39.92 -29.62
CA SER A 477 -13.07 40.62 -29.85
C SER A 477 -12.49 40.28 -31.24
N GLY A 478 -11.70 41.17 -31.83
CA GLY A 478 -10.95 40.90 -33.07
C GLY A 478 -11.80 40.79 -34.35
N ASP A 479 -11.46 39.88 -35.26
CA ASP A 479 -12.11 39.73 -36.58
C ASP A 479 -13.62 39.44 -36.51
N ALA A 480 -14.08 38.84 -35.41
CA ALA A 480 -15.51 38.59 -35.16
C ALA A 480 -16.28 39.88 -34.83
N ALA A 481 -15.63 40.88 -34.22
CA ALA A 481 -16.18 42.22 -33.99
C ALA A 481 -16.46 42.93 -35.33
N LEU A 482 -15.51 42.83 -36.27
CA LEU A 482 -15.63 43.38 -37.63
C LEU A 482 -16.76 42.72 -38.41
N ARG A 483 -16.92 41.38 -38.32
CA ARG A 483 -18.04 40.67 -38.95
C ARG A 483 -19.39 41.08 -38.39
N ARG A 484 -19.48 41.28 -37.06
CA ARG A 484 -20.70 41.74 -36.39
C ARG A 484 -21.05 43.18 -36.77
N ALA A 485 -20.07 44.09 -36.79
CA ALA A 485 -20.25 45.46 -37.23
C ALA A 485 -20.72 45.54 -38.70
N ASN A 486 -20.20 44.67 -39.58
CA ASN A 486 -20.64 44.59 -40.98
C ASN A 486 -22.07 44.01 -41.11
N ALA A 487 -22.44 43.04 -40.27
CA ALA A 487 -23.79 42.46 -40.27
C ALA A 487 -24.84 43.45 -39.73
N GLU A 488 -24.51 44.21 -38.69
CA GLU A 488 -25.34 45.28 -38.13
C GLU A 488 -25.46 46.47 -39.12
N ALA A 489 -24.39 46.81 -39.85
CA ALA A 489 -24.40 47.85 -40.89
C ALA A 489 -25.26 47.49 -42.11
N ASP A 490 -25.41 46.19 -42.42
CA ASP A 490 -26.30 45.68 -43.47
C ASP A 490 -27.77 45.54 -43.03
N GLY A 491 -28.14 45.99 -41.82
CA GLY A 491 -29.50 45.90 -41.29
C GLY A 491 -29.95 44.48 -40.90
N ARG A 492 -29.04 43.50 -40.90
CA ARG A 492 -29.35 42.10 -40.62
C ARG A 492 -29.39 41.90 -39.11
N HIS A 493 -30.54 41.55 -38.56
CA HIS A 493 -30.68 41.18 -37.15
C HIS A 493 -30.13 39.77 -36.93
N ALA A 494 -28.80 39.64 -36.95
CA ALA A 494 -28.16 38.40 -36.55
C ALA A 494 -28.32 38.26 -35.03
N VAL A 495 -28.99 37.19 -34.57
CA VAL A 495 -28.92 36.75 -33.16
C VAL A 495 -27.42 36.73 -32.79
N PRO A 496 -26.97 37.57 -31.86
CA PRO A 496 -25.55 37.74 -31.66
C PRO A 496 -24.96 36.47 -31.07
N GLU A 497 -24.06 35.82 -31.83
CA GLU A 497 -23.35 34.66 -31.32
C GLU A 497 -22.49 35.09 -30.13
N PRO A 498 -22.58 34.38 -28.98
CA PRO A 498 -21.76 34.69 -27.83
C PRO A 498 -20.28 34.48 -28.20
N PRO A 499 -19.36 35.29 -27.64
CA PRO A 499 -17.93 35.18 -27.96
C PRO A 499 -17.25 33.99 -27.27
N PHE A 500 -18.01 33.00 -26.81
CA PHE A 500 -17.54 31.84 -26.06
C PHE A 500 -18.42 30.62 -26.37
N ARG A 501 -17.89 29.42 -26.13
CA ARG A 501 -18.61 28.15 -26.39
C ARG A 501 -18.83 27.28 -25.16
N ALA A 502 -18.29 27.68 -24.02
CA ALA A 502 -18.59 27.08 -22.73
C ALA A 502 -18.73 28.16 -21.66
N VAL A 503 -19.56 27.91 -20.65
CA VAL A 503 -19.77 28.82 -19.52
C VAL A 503 -19.58 28.07 -18.21
N PHE A 504 -18.71 28.58 -17.35
CA PHE A 504 -18.50 28.08 -16.01
C PHE A 504 -19.43 28.74 -15.01
N LEU A 505 -20.11 27.91 -14.21
CA LEU A 505 -21.10 28.27 -13.20
C LEU A 505 -20.64 27.76 -11.83
N PRO A 506 -19.73 28.49 -11.14
CA PRO A 506 -19.18 28.10 -9.85
C PRO A 506 -20.16 28.33 -8.69
N ASP A 507 -21.27 27.59 -8.68
CA ASP A 507 -22.30 27.66 -7.64
C ASP A 507 -22.91 26.27 -7.36
N GLY A 508 -23.92 26.21 -6.50
CA GLY A 508 -24.72 25.05 -6.20
C GLY A 508 -25.75 24.71 -7.29
N TRP A 509 -26.39 23.55 -7.11
CA TRP A 509 -27.38 23.02 -8.06
C TRP A 509 -28.63 23.92 -8.19
N ALA A 510 -29.16 24.43 -7.08
CA ALA A 510 -30.38 25.25 -7.07
C ALA A 510 -30.25 26.54 -7.89
N GLN A 511 -29.05 27.11 -7.97
CA GLN A 511 -28.74 28.27 -8.79
C GLN A 511 -28.63 27.88 -10.25
N ALA A 512 -27.98 26.75 -10.55
CA ALA A 512 -27.86 26.22 -11.91
C ALA A 512 -29.24 25.94 -12.54
N GLU A 513 -30.17 25.36 -11.79
CA GLU A 513 -31.56 25.11 -12.23
C GLU A 513 -32.31 26.35 -12.66
N GLN A 514 -31.96 27.52 -12.13
CA GLN A 514 -32.57 28.79 -12.50
C GLN A 514 -31.78 29.52 -13.59
N LEU A 515 -30.46 29.41 -13.60
CA LEU A 515 -29.58 30.12 -14.55
C LEU A 515 -29.56 29.46 -15.92
N VAL A 516 -29.39 28.14 -15.99
CA VAL A 516 -29.23 27.43 -17.27
C VAL A 516 -30.44 27.66 -18.20
N PRO A 517 -31.71 27.58 -17.75
CA PRO A 517 -32.86 27.86 -18.61
C PRO A 517 -32.89 29.27 -19.20
N GLN A 518 -32.27 30.26 -18.55
CA GLN A 518 -32.21 31.63 -19.09
C GLN A 518 -31.37 31.71 -20.37
N PHE A 519 -30.36 30.86 -20.54
CA PHE A 519 -29.59 30.80 -21.79
C PHE A 519 -30.47 30.32 -22.94
N PHE A 520 -31.30 29.31 -22.71
CA PHE A 520 -32.28 28.81 -23.68
C PHE A 520 -33.37 29.85 -23.99
N TYR A 521 -33.81 30.63 -23.00
CA TYR A 521 -34.73 31.74 -23.21
C TYR A 521 -34.16 32.81 -24.17
N HIS A 522 -32.85 33.03 -24.14
CA HIS A 522 -32.13 33.89 -25.08
C HIS A 522 -31.64 33.14 -26.35
N ASP A 523 -32.31 32.04 -26.71
CA ASP A 523 -32.04 31.21 -27.89
C ASP A 523 -30.63 30.58 -27.97
N GLU A 524 -29.90 30.47 -26.85
CA GLU A 524 -28.57 29.85 -26.83
C GLU A 524 -28.61 28.47 -26.17
N ASP A 525 -28.75 27.44 -27.00
CA ASP A 525 -28.83 26.02 -26.63
C ASP A 525 -27.52 25.24 -26.88
N ARG A 526 -26.48 25.87 -27.43
CA ARG A 526 -25.25 25.19 -27.91
C ARG A 526 -24.09 25.20 -26.93
N LEU A 527 -24.18 25.95 -25.83
CA LEU A 527 -23.08 26.12 -24.88
C LEU A 527 -22.85 24.85 -24.05
N LEU A 528 -21.58 24.57 -23.78
CA LEU A 528 -21.19 23.59 -22.76
C LEU A 528 -21.24 24.27 -21.38
N PHE A 529 -22.12 23.81 -20.51
CA PHE A 529 -22.22 24.29 -19.13
C PHE A 529 -21.27 23.51 -18.22
N LEU A 530 -20.37 24.21 -17.56
CA LEU A 530 -19.39 23.65 -16.62
C LEU A 530 -19.86 23.99 -15.20
N GLY A 531 -20.23 22.98 -14.42
CA GLY A 531 -20.70 23.12 -13.04
C GLY A 531 -19.61 22.84 -12.01
N SER A 532 -19.80 23.33 -10.78
CA SER A 532 -18.92 22.99 -9.65
C SER A 532 -19.25 21.61 -9.05
N SER A 533 -18.39 21.09 -8.17
CA SER A 533 -18.70 19.85 -7.45
C SER A 533 -19.92 19.96 -6.52
N LEU A 534 -20.39 21.17 -6.21
CA LEU A 534 -21.61 21.37 -5.42
C LEU A 534 -22.86 20.92 -6.18
N TRP A 535 -22.82 20.87 -7.51
CA TRP A 535 -23.93 20.35 -8.31
C TRP A 535 -24.18 18.88 -7.98
N ALA A 536 -23.12 18.08 -7.84
CA ALA A 536 -23.25 16.67 -7.50
C ALA A 536 -23.95 16.47 -6.16
N GLN A 537 -23.60 17.28 -5.16
CA GLN A 537 -24.19 17.21 -3.82
C GLN A 537 -25.66 17.61 -3.80
N GLY A 538 -26.08 18.55 -4.65
CA GLY A 538 -27.49 18.93 -4.81
C GLY A 538 -28.29 17.83 -5.51
N ILE A 539 -27.79 17.36 -6.66
CA ILE A 539 -28.43 16.33 -7.48
C ILE A 539 -28.61 15.02 -6.71
N LEU A 540 -27.61 14.59 -5.94
CA LEU A 540 -27.72 13.35 -5.15
C LEU A 540 -28.73 13.44 -3.99
N LYS A 541 -29.19 14.64 -3.64
CA LYS A 541 -30.23 14.86 -2.62
C LYS A 541 -31.63 14.98 -3.23
N ASP A 542 -31.73 15.57 -4.42
CA ASP A 542 -32.99 15.78 -5.12
C ASP A 542 -32.84 15.45 -6.62
N ASN A 543 -33.57 14.43 -7.07
CA ASN A 543 -33.46 13.88 -8.43
C ASN A 543 -34.43 14.54 -9.43
N ALA A 544 -35.19 15.57 -9.04
CA ALA A 544 -36.16 16.23 -9.91
C ALA A 544 -35.49 17.15 -10.96
N ILE A 545 -34.77 16.56 -11.92
CA ILE A 545 -33.99 17.31 -12.91
C ILE A 545 -34.80 17.55 -14.20
N GLU A 546 -34.94 18.82 -14.60
CA GLU A 546 -35.39 19.19 -15.93
C GLU A 546 -34.31 18.92 -17.00
N ALA A 547 -34.07 17.64 -17.30
CA ALA A 547 -32.94 17.20 -18.12
C ALA A 547 -32.87 17.79 -19.55
N ARG A 548 -33.94 18.43 -20.03
CA ARG A 548 -33.96 19.13 -21.32
C ARG A 548 -32.92 20.25 -21.40
N TYR A 549 -32.65 20.95 -20.30
CA TYR A 549 -31.73 22.10 -20.28
C TYR A 549 -30.28 21.67 -19.99
N PHE A 550 -30.09 20.53 -19.35
CA PHE A 550 -28.77 20.06 -18.88
C PHE A 550 -28.09 19.06 -19.83
N GLY A 551 -28.60 18.93 -21.06
CA GLY A 551 -28.09 18.00 -22.05
C GLY A 551 -26.61 18.20 -22.39
N LEU A 552 -26.13 19.44 -22.32
CA LEU A 552 -24.73 19.83 -22.52
C LEU A 552 -24.10 20.37 -21.23
N SER A 553 -24.39 19.75 -20.10
CA SER A 553 -23.83 20.14 -18.80
C SER A 553 -22.93 19.07 -18.23
N VAL A 554 -21.80 19.49 -17.65
CA VAL A 554 -20.83 18.60 -16.99
C VAL A 554 -20.41 19.17 -15.64
N LEU A 555 -20.11 18.29 -14.70
CA LEU A 555 -19.64 18.66 -13.36
C LEU A 555 -18.66 17.61 -12.80
N PRO A 556 -17.69 18.01 -11.96
CA PRO A 556 -16.75 17.07 -11.37
C PRO A 556 -17.27 16.52 -10.04
N SER A 557 -17.00 15.25 -9.73
CA SER A 557 -17.17 14.69 -8.38
C SER A 557 -16.10 13.65 -8.06
N ALA A 558 -15.73 13.56 -6.78
CA ALA A 558 -14.78 12.56 -6.30
C ALA A 558 -15.44 11.21 -5.97
N TRP A 559 -16.77 11.13 -5.96
CA TRP A 559 -17.52 9.91 -5.66
C TRP A 559 -18.79 9.82 -6.51
N TRP A 560 -19.18 8.58 -6.82
CA TRP A 560 -20.49 8.23 -7.36
C TRP A 560 -20.86 6.79 -6.99
N PRO A 561 -22.15 6.45 -6.84
CA PRO A 561 -22.57 5.15 -6.33
C PRO A 561 -22.24 3.96 -7.26
N GLN A 562 -22.17 4.19 -8.58
CA GLN A 562 -21.89 3.16 -9.58
C GLN A 562 -20.40 3.04 -9.93
N ASN A 563 -19.50 3.49 -9.07
CA ASN A 563 -18.07 3.35 -9.30
C ASN A 563 -17.67 1.88 -9.48
N GLU A 564 -17.04 1.57 -10.62
CA GLU A 564 -16.71 0.20 -11.00
C GLU A 564 -15.42 -0.35 -10.37
N SER A 565 -14.66 0.49 -9.64
CA SER A 565 -13.45 0.04 -8.94
C SER A 565 -13.76 -1.08 -7.95
N GLN A 566 -12.81 -2.00 -7.74
CA GLN A 566 -13.05 -3.14 -6.85
C GLN A 566 -13.23 -2.64 -5.41
N ALA A 567 -12.47 -1.62 -5.02
CA ALA A 567 -12.58 -0.97 -3.72
C ALA A 567 -13.97 -0.36 -3.46
N ALA A 568 -14.55 0.34 -4.44
CA ALA A 568 -15.89 0.91 -4.29
C ALA A 568 -16.97 -0.18 -4.20
N LYS A 569 -16.88 -1.23 -5.04
CA LYS A 569 -17.79 -2.39 -5.00
C LYS A 569 -17.73 -3.14 -3.67
N ARG A 570 -16.53 -3.32 -3.11
CA ARG A 570 -16.35 -3.92 -1.77
C ARG A 570 -17.00 -3.06 -0.71
N LEU A 571 -16.64 -1.76 -0.65
CA LEU A 571 -17.22 -0.83 0.31
C LEU A 571 -18.76 -0.83 0.29
N LEU A 572 -19.36 -0.85 -0.91
CA LEU A 572 -20.80 -0.98 -1.07
C LEU A 572 -21.34 -2.29 -0.47
N ALA A 573 -20.75 -3.42 -0.83
CA ALA A 573 -21.17 -4.74 -0.34
C ALA A 573 -21.09 -4.85 1.19
N ASP A 574 -20.02 -4.34 1.80
CA ASP A 574 -19.80 -4.44 3.24
C ASP A 574 -20.75 -3.53 4.02
N LEU A 575 -20.96 -2.29 3.57
CA LEU A 575 -21.94 -1.39 4.19
C LEU A 575 -23.37 -1.91 4.07
N HIS A 576 -23.72 -2.55 2.95
CA HIS A 576 -25.02 -3.19 2.76
C HIS A 576 -25.19 -4.40 3.67
N GLN A 577 -24.18 -5.26 3.76
CA GLN A 577 -24.21 -6.44 4.62
C GLN A 577 -24.42 -6.07 6.10
N ASP A 578 -23.80 -4.97 6.54
CA ASP A 578 -23.87 -4.50 7.93
C ASP A 578 -25.04 -3.54 8.19
N GLY A 579 -25.86 -3.23 7.18
CA GLY A 579 -27.00 -2.32 7.31
C GLY A 579 -26.62 -0.87 7.62
N LEU A 580 -25.42 -0.43 7.21
CA LEU A 580 -24.82 0.86 7.56
C LEU A 580 -25.16 2.00 6.56
N GLY A 581 -26.06 1.72 5.61
CA GLY A 581 -26.54 2.66 4.59
C GLY A 581 -25.72 2.65 3.30
N GLU A 582 -26.06 3.55 2.38
CA GLU A 582 -25.37 3.68 1.10
C GLU A 582 -24.01 4.39 1.26
N PRO A 583 -22.96 3.95 0.53
CA PRO A 583 -21.70 4.66 0.50
C PRO A 583 -21.84 6.03 -0.17
N ASP A 584 -21.26 7.04 0.47
CA ASP A 584 -21.07 8.37 -0.11
C ASP A 584 -19.58 8.78 -0.08
N LEU A 585 -19.29 9.99 -0.57
CA LEU A 585 -17.93 10.54 -0.58
C LEU A 585 -17.25 10.46 0.79
N TRP A 586 -17.98 10.70 1.87
CA TRP A 586 -17.41 10.79 3.22
C TRP A 586 -17.08 9.40 3.75
N THR A 587 -17.93 8.41 3.49
CA THR A 587 -17.61 7.02 3.82
C THR A 587 -16.45 6.49 2.97
N ALA A 588 -16.41 6.82 1.67
CA ALA A 588 -15.27 6.49 0.81
C ALA A 588 -13.94 7.13 1.28
N LEU A 589 -13.98 8.39 1.72
CA LEU A 589 -12.83 9.11 2.26
C LEU A 589 -12.21 8.39 3.47
N GLY A 590 -13.03 7.97 4.43
CA GLY A 590 -12.56 7.23 5.60
C GLY A 590 -12.01 5.85 5.25
N TYR A 591 -12.70 5.14 4.36
CA TYR A 591 -12.29 3.82 3.88
C TYR A 591 -10.93 3.86 3.17
N ASP A 592 -10.77 4.78 2.22
CA ASP A 592 -9.52 4.92 1.49
C ASP A 592 -8.38 5.50 2.33
N PHE A 593 -8.67 6.38 3.28
CA PHE A 593 -7.62 6.91 4.16
C PHE A 593 -6.97 5.81 5.01
N ILE A 594 -7.75 4.89 5.55
CA ILE A 594 -7.22 3.77 6.33
C ILE A 594 -6.37 2.83 5.46
N ARG A 595 -6.90 2.45 4.30
CA ARG A 595 -6.16 1.62 3.32
C ARG A 595 -4.89 2.30 2.81
N PHE A 596 -4.91 3.63 2.70
CA PHE A 596 -3.75 4.45 2.38
C PHE A 596 -2.73 4.42 3.52
N ALA A 597 -3.16 4.66 4.76
CA ALA A 597 -2.28 4.69 5.93
C ALA A 597 -1.60 3.34 6.21
N GLU A 598 -2.29 2.22 5.96
CA GLU A 598 -1.69 0.88 6.00
C GLU A 598 -0.54 0.74 5.00
N ARG A 599 -0.74 1.21 3.76
CA ARG A 599 0.25 1.16 2.69
C ARG A 599 1.40 2.14 2.89
N LEU A 600 1.11 3.27 3.53
CA LEU A 600 2.09 4.29 3.90
C LEU A 600 3.16 3.70 4.83
N GLY A 601 2.78 2.72 5.67
CA GLY A 601 3.67 2.04 6.58
C GLY A 601 4.08 2.91 7.79
N PRO A 602 5.02 2.44 8.62
CA PRO A 602 5.38 3.11 9.88
C PRO A 602 6.26 4.33 9.62
N ILE A 603 5.66 5.44 9.17
CA ILE A 603 6.36 6.73 9.06
C ILE A 603 6.43 7.39 10.44
N ARG A 604 7.62 7.40 11.05
CA ARG A 604 7.86 7.98 12.37
C ARG A 604 8.46 9.40 12.31
N SER A 605 8.43 10.04 11.15
CA SER A 605 8.96 11.39 10.93
C SER A 605 7.94 12.23 10.17
N ALA A 606 7.81 13.51 10.55
CA ALA A 606 7.07 14.51 9.77
C ALA A 606 7.92 15.09 8.61
N ASP A 607 9.14 14.60 8.42
CA ASP A 607 10.05 15.07 7.37
C ASP A 607 9.47 14.85 5.96
N PRO A 608 9.29 15.93 5.16
CA PRO A 608 8.78 15.85 3.80
C PRO A 608 9.53 14.89 2.88
N ASP A 609 10.85 14.76 3.06
CA ASP A 609 11.71 13.89 2.25
C ASP A 609 11.43 12.40 2.53
N VAL A 610 10.77 12.08 3.64
CA VAL A 610 10.33 10.73 3.99
C VAL A 610 8.85 10.53 3.64
N VAL A 611 8.00 11.49 4.00
CA VAL A 611 6.55 11.36 3.86
C VAL A 611 6.12 11.37 2.40
N THR A 612 6.64 12.29 1.60
CA THR A 612 6.20 12.48 0.21
C THR A 612 6.50 11.26 -0.65
N PRO A 613 7.72 10.67 -0.66
CA PRO A 613 7.97 9.45 -1.42
C PRO A 613 7.11 8.27 -0.97
N ALA A 614 6.88 8.12 0.33
CA ALA A 614 6.04 7.04 0.86
C ALA A 614 4.56 7.23 0.50
N ALA A 615 4.02 8.46 0.58
CA ALA A 615 2.67 8.79 0.14
C ALA A 615 2.47 8.49 -1.35
N ARG A 616 3.46 8.83 -2.18
CA ARG A 616 3.47 8.52 -3.61
C ARG A 616 3.44 7.01 -3.88
N ALA A 617 4.30 6.26 -3.20
CA ALA A 617 4.36 4.80 -3.34
C ALA A 617 3.04 4.14 -2.88
N ALA A 618 2.49 4.58 -1.74
CA ALA A 618 1.21 4.09 -1.24
C ALA A 618 0.09 4.35 -2.25
N ALA A 619 -0.02 5.58 -2.77
CA ALA A 619 -1.02 5.97 -3.74
C ALA A 619 -0.99 5.16 -5.04
N GLN A 620 0.20 4.86 -5.56
CA GLN A 620 0.39 4.07 -6.78
C GLN A 620 -0.08 2.62 -6.66
N SER A 621 -0.05 2.07 -5.44
CA SER A 621 -0.47 0.70 -5.14
C SER A 621 -1.95 0.58 -4.74
N MET A 622 -2.69 1.69 -4.70
CA MET A 622 -4.08 1.72 -4.28
C MET A 622 -5.05 1.55 -5.45
N ASP A 623 -5.98 0.62 -5.29
CA ASP A 623 -7.27 0.66 -5.98
C ASP A 623 -8.22 1.56 -5.18
N TRP A 624 -8.51 2.76 -5.66
CA TRP A 624 -9.26 3.78 -4.92
C TRP A 624 -10.77 3.52 -4.97
N SER A 625 -11.46 3.72 -3.85
CA SER A 625 -12.94 3.75 -3.82
C SER A 625 -13.47 5.10 -4.31
N MET A 626 -12.80 6.21 -3.97
CA MET A 626 -13.07 7.53 -4.53
C MET A 626 -12.18 7.84 -5.75
N ALA A 627 -12.29 9.04 -6.31
CA ALA A 627 -11.40 9.53 -7.34
C ALA A 627 -9.93 9.43 -6.87
N PRO A 628 -9.00 8.86 -7.68
CA PRO A 628 -7.62 8.64 -7.26
C PRO A 628 -6.92 9.93 -6.83
N ILE A 629 -6.17 9.87 -5.72
CA ILE A 629 -5.30 10.95 -5.26
C ILE A 629 -3.85 10.55 -5.53
N SER A 630 -3.07 11.47 -6.06
CA SER A 630 -1.63 11.37 -6.24
C SER A 630 -0.92 12.58 -5.62
N TRP A 631 0.37 12.44 -5.34
CA TRP A 631 1.21 13.54 -4.87
C TRP A 631 2.37 13.76 -5.83
N ASP A 632 2.70 15.02 -6.09
CA ASP A 632 3.89 15.37 -6.87
C ASP A 632 5.18 15.25 -6.02
N GLU A 633 6.32 15.56 -6.62
CA GLU A 633 7.63 15.51 -5.95
C GLU A 633 7.75 16.48 -4.78
N ASN A 634 6.93 17.53 -4.75
CA ASN A 634 6.87 18.52 -3.68
C ASN A 634 5.80 18.19 -2.63
N GLY A 635 5.14 17.04 -2.73
CA GLY A 635 4.09 16.63 -1.79
C GLY A 635 2.76 17.36 -1.98
N ARG A 636 2.52 18.01 -3.14
CA ARG A 636 1.23 18.61 -3.45
C ARG A 636 0.27 17.57 -3.98
N ALA A 637 -0.92 17.50 -3.39
CA ALA A 637 -1.91 16.52 -3.77
C ALA A 637 -2.61 16.92 -5.08
N ARG A 638 -2.97 15.93 -5.87
CA ARG A 638 -3.77 16.04 -7.08
C ARG A 638 -4.79 14.94 -7.06
N GLN A 639 -6.07 15.28 -7.20
CA GLN A 639 -7.14 14.29 -7.31
C GLN A 639 -7.72 14.29 -8.72
N ASP A 640 -7.67 13.14 -9.41
CA ASP A 640 -8.19 13.01 -10.76
C ASP A 640 -9.69 12.69 -10.69
N MET A 641 -10.51 13.75 -10.63
CA MET A 641 -11.94 13.67 -10.41
C MET A 641 -12.68 13.07 -11.61
N PHE A 642 -13.81 12.43 -11.34
CA PHE A 642 -14.71 11.93 -12.38
C PHE A 642 -15.59 13.06 -12.91
N LEU A 643 -16.06 12.93 -14.15
CA LEU A 643 -16.96 13.88 -14.80
C LEU A 643 -18.35 13.27 -14.95
N PHE A 644 -19.38 14.05 -14.61
CA PHE A 644 -20.77 13.62 -14.65
C PHE A 644 -21.65 14.59 -15.41
N ARG A 645 -22.74 14.07 -15.96
CA ARG A 645 -23.85 14.82 -16.55
C ARG A 645 -25.09 14.71 -15.67
N PRO A 646 -25.84 15.81 -15.47
CA PRO A 646 -27.17 15.73 -14.88
C PRO A 646 -28.15 15.04 -15.85
N THR A 647 -28.95 14.11 -15.34
CA THR A 647 -30.00 13.39 -16.07
C THR A 647 -31.26 13.28 -15.22
N ARG A 648 -32.39 12.84 -15.79
CA ARG A 648 -33.63 12.64 -15.02
C ARG A 648 -33.49 11.66 -13.85
N ASN A 649 -32.51 10.77 -13.91
CA ASN A 649 -32.27 9.73 -12.91
C ASN A 649 -31.06 10.03 -12.00
N GLY A 650 -30.60 11.29 -11.98
CA GLY A 650 -29.43 11.72 -11.22
C GLY A 650 -28.18 11.89 -12.09
N LEU A 651 -27.03 11.43 -11.59
CA LEU A 651 -25.72 11.61 -12.24
C LEU A 651 -25.35 10.41 -13.12
N VAL A 652 -24.91 10.68 -14.35
CA VAL A 652 -24.33 9.67 -15.24
C VAL A 652 -22.93 10.08 -15.64
N HIS A 653 -21.99 9.14 -15.69
CA HIS A 653 -20.61 9.40 -16.09
C HIS A 653 -20.56 9.98 -17.51
N VAL A 654 -19.68 10.96 -17.74
CA VAL A 654 -19.48 11.54 -19.07
C VAL A 654 -18.78 10.53 -19.97
N ASP A 655 -19.38 10.27 -21.13
CA ASP A 655 -18.69 9.77 -22.32
C ASP A 655 -18.34 10.98 -23.20
N PRO A 656 -17.06 11.36 -23.31
CA PRO A 656 -16.65 12.53 -24.08
C PRO A 656 -17.02 12.45 -25.56
N GLU A 657 -16.98 11.28 -26.18
CA GLU A 657 -17.30 11.11 -27.60
C GLU A 657 -18.79 11.28 -27.87
N GLN A 658 -19.63 10.68 -27.02
CA GLN A 658 -21.08 10.86 -27.13
C GLN A 658 -21.49 12.31 -26.87
N LEU A 659 -20.85 12.97 -25.90
CA LEU A 659 -21.11 14.37 -25.61
C LEU A 659 -20.67 15.27 -26.79
N ALA A 660 -19.50 15.02 -27.39
CA ALA A 660 -19.02 15.75 -28.56
C ALA A 660 -19.98 15.62 -29.76
N LYS A 661 -20.44 14.39 -30.06
CA LYS A 661 -21.45 14.13 -31.11
C LYS A 661 -22.73 14.90 -30.85
N ARG A 662 -23.19 14.92 -29.59
CA ARG A 662 -24.40 15.66 -29.19
C ARG A 662 -24.21 17.17 -29.35
N MET A 663 -23.07 17.71 -28.95
CA MET A 663 -22.74 19.12 -29.12
C MET A 663 -22.76 19.52 -30.60
N GLU A 664 -22.17 18.70 -31.46
CA GLU A 664 -22.14 18.97 -32.90
C GLU A 664 -23.54 18.90 -33.53
N ARG A 665 -24.34 17.89 -33.17
CA ARG A 665 -25.74 17.80 -33.60
C ARG A 665 -26.56 19.02 -33.20
N ILE A 666 -26.43 19.49 -31.96
CA ILE A 666 -27.14 20.68 -31.46
C ILE A 666 -26.69 21.93 -32.24
N ARG A 667 -25.39 22.08 -32.52
CA ARG A 667 -24.88 23.19 -33.34
C ARG A 667 -25.44 23.19 -34.75
N GLN A 668 -25.53 22.02 -35.40
CA GLN A 668 -26.11 21.87 -36.74
C GLN A 668 -27.60 22.24 -36.74
N LEU A 669 -28.37 21.70 -35.80
CA LEU A 669 -29.80 22.02 -35.65
C LEU A 669 -30.05 23.50 -35.38
N HIS A 670 -29.18 24.14 -34.60
CA HIS A 670 -29.25 25.57 -34.36
C HIS A 670 -28.91 26.36 -35.62
N ALA A 671 -27.85 26.00 -36.36
CA ALA A 671 -27.50 26.66 -37.62
C ALA A 671 -28.63 26.56 -38.66
N GLU A 672 -29.27 25.39 -38.77
CA GLU A 672 -30.46 25.19 -39.60
C GLU A 672 -31.63 26.08 -39.15
N ARG A 673 -31.85 26.22 -37.84
CA ARG A 673 -32.89 27.10 -37.27
C ARG A 673 -32.61 28.57 -37.61
N VAL A 674 -31.37 29.03 -37.46
CA VAL A 674 -30.97 30.41 -37.79
C VAL A 674 -31.09 30.67 -39.29
N GLU A 675 -30.67 29.73 -40.14
CA GLU A 675 -30.82 29.86 -41.59
C GLU A 675 -32.30 29.92 -41.99
N MET A 676 -33.15 29.10 -41.38
CA MET A 676 -34.60 29.14 -41.59
C MET A 676 -35.21 30.49 -41.20
N LEU A 677 -34.81 31.06 -40.06
CA LEU A 677 -35.29 32.38 -39.63
C LEU A 677 -34.85 33.46 -40.62
N ARG A 678 -33.60 33.44 -41.09
CA ARG A 678 -33.10 34.35 -42.12
C ARG A 678 -33.85 34.22 -43.45
N ASP A 679 -34.12 33.01 -43.91
CA ASP A 679 -34.89 32.76 -45.13
C ASP A 679 -36.33 33.32 -45.01
N LYS A 680 -36.94 33.26 -43.80
CA LYS A 680 -38.26 33.83 -43.53
C LYS A 680 -38.25 35.36 -43.49
N GLU A 681 -37.27 35.97 -42.83
CA GLU A 681 -37.11 37.42 -42.83
C GLU A 681 -36.87 37.97 -44.25
N GLU A 682 -35.99 37.33 -45.03
CA GLU A 682 -35.74 37.71 -46.43
C GLU A 682 -37.03 37.60 -47.26
N LEU A 683 -37.82 36.54 -47.05
CA LEU A 683 -39.09 36.36 -47.73
C LEU A 683 -40.08 37.50 -47.41
N GLU A 684 -40.24 37.85 -46.14
CA GLU A 684 -41.14 38.94 -45.72
C GLU A 684 -40.73 40.29 -46.32
N ASP A 685 -39.44 40.60 -46.34
CA ASP A 685 -38.95 41.86 -46.91
C ASP A 685 -39.07 41.90 -48.44
N LEU A 686 -38.78 40.79 -49.12
CA LEU A 686 -38.99 40.69 -50.57
C LEU A 686 -40.47 40.76 -50.94
N GLN A 687 -41.37 40.22 -50.12
CA GLN A 687 -42.81 40.37 -50.30
C GLN A 687 -43.25 41.84 -50.20
N LYS A 688 -42.79 42.56 -49.17
CA LYS A 688 -43.04 44.02 -49.04
C LYS A 688 -42.49 44.82 -50.23
N ILE A 689 -41.34 44.42 -50.79
CA ILE A 689 -40.77 45.07 -51.98
C ILE A 689 -41.60 44.74 -53.24
N LEU A 690 -42.04 43.48 -53.39
CA LEU A 690 -42.86 43.05 -54.52
C LEU A 690 -44.23 43.75 -54.53
N GLU A 691 -44.83 43.97 -53.35
CA GLU A 691 -46.05 44.78 -53.19
C GLU A 691 -45.85 46.22 -53.67
N LYS A 692 -44.68 46.82 -53.41
CA LYS A 692 -44.32 48.18 -53.83
C LYS A 692 -43.87 48.25 -55.30
N THR A 693 -43.38 47.16 -55.89
CA THR A 693 -42.85 47.13 -57.25
C THR A 693 -43.20 45.81 -57.97
N PRO A 694 -44.45 45.63 -58.43
CA PRO A 694 -44.98 44.34 -58.90
C PRO A 694 -44.30 43.80 -60.18
N GLY A 695 -43.64 44.67 -60.96
CA GLY A 695 -42.95 44.30 -62.20
C GLY A 695 -41.52 43.81 -62.03
N ASN A 696 -41.00 43.72 -60.80
CA ASN A 696 -39.62 43.30 -60.55
C ASN A 696 -39.46 41.78 -60.67
N ALA A 697 -39.15 41.30 -61.89
CA ALA A 697 -38.98 39.88 -62.20
C ALA A 697 -37.89 39.18 -61.36
N GLN A 698 -36.86 39.91 -60.95
CA GLN A 698 -35.76 39.38 -60.14
C GLN A 698 -36.23 39.09 -58.70
N VAL A 699 -36.98 40.00 -58.10
CA VAL A 699 -37.57 39.82 -56.76
C VAL A 699 -38.61 38.69 -56.78
N ALA A 700 -39.49 38.65 -57.78
CA ALA A 700 -40.50 37.58 -57.92
C ALA A 700 -39.87 36.17 -58.06
N SER A 701 -38.75 36.07 -58.79
CA SER A 701 -37.99 34.82 -58.93
C SER A 701 -37.39 34.38 -57.58
N ARG A 702 -36.76 35.31 -56.84
CA ARG A 702 -36.16 35.02 -55.53
C ARG A 702 -37.20 34.58 -54.50
N VAL A 703 -38.37 35.23 -54.46
CA VAL A 703 -39.50 34.83 -53.61
C VAL A 703 -39.93 33.39 -53.88
N ARG A 704 -40.04 32.99 -55.16
CA ARG A 704 -40.43 31.62 -55.53
C ARG A 704 -39.41 30.58 -55.04
N VAL A 705 -38.12 30.87 -55.21
CA VAL A 705 -37.02 29.98 -54.75
C VAL A 705 -37.04 29.82 -53.23
N LEU A 706 -37.26 30.89 -52.47
CA LEU A 706 -37.35 30.82 -51.01
C LEU A 706 -38.57 30.03 -50.52
N LEU A 707 -39.73 30.21 -51.17
CA LEU A 707 -40.94 29.44 -50.87
C LEU A 707 -40.75 27.94 -51.14
N GLU A 708 -40.13 27.58 -52.27
CA GLU A 708 -39.78 26.18 -52.58
C GLU A 708 -38.83 25.60 -51.53
N LYS A 709 -37.76 26.33 -51.17
CA LYS A 709 -36.78 25.93 -50.15
C LYS A 709 -37.41 25.71 -48.77
N LEU A 710 -38.28 26.61 -48.32
CA LEU A 710 -38.96 26.50 -47.03
C LEU A 710 -39.97 25.33 -47.02
N SER A 711 -40.74 25.16 -48.10
CA SER A 711 -41.70 24.06 -48.23
C SER A 711 -41.04 22.67 -48.23
N ALA A 712 -39.89 22.53 -48.89
CA ALA A 712 -39.12 21.27 -48.91
C ALA A 712 -38.58 20.91 -47.52
N ARG A 713 -38.19 21.92 -46.71
CA ARG A 713 -37.72 21.72 -45.33
C ARG A 713 -38.86 21.31 -44.38
N ASP A 714 -40.05 21.89 -44.53
CA ASP A 714 -41.23 21.52 -43.74
C ASP A 714 -41.72 20.09 -44.06
N ALA A 715 -41.63 19.67 -45.32
CA ALA A 715 -41.95 18.29 -45.74
C ALA A 715 -40.94 17.24 -45.22
N GLY A 716 -39.67 17.61 -45.01
CA GLY A 716 -38.67 16.73 -44.40
C GLY A 716 -38.83 16.55 -42.88
N ARG A 717 -39.39 17.56 -42.18
CA ARG A 717 -39.66 17.49 -40.73
C ARG A 717 -40.77 16.52 -40.38
N THR A 718 -41.84 16.44 -41.17
CA THR A 718 -42.98 15.55 -40.93
C THR A 718 -42.62 14.07 -41.08
N THR A 719 -41.59 13.73 -41.86
CA THR A 719 -41.06 12.36 -41.98
C THR A 719 -40.00 12.00 -40.93
N GLY A 720 -39.36 12.99 -40.30
CA GLY A 720 -38.28 12.78 -39.31
C GLY A 720 -38.75 12.72 -37.85
N THR A 721 -39.94 13.25 -37.54
CA THR A 721 -40.48 13.32 -36.17
C THR A 721 -40.77 11.96 -35.54
N ASP A 722 -41.07 10.91 -36.32
CA ASP A 722 -41.33 9.56 -35.78
C ASP A 722 -40.05 8.84 -35.31
N SER A 723 -38.89 9.17 -35.89
CA SER A 723 -37.58 8.63 -35.46
C SER A 723 -36.97 9.42 -34.30
N GLN A 724 -37.32 10.71 -34.16
CA GLN A 724 -36.76 11.61 -33.14
C GLN A 724 -37.27 11.35 -31.72
N ALA A 725 -38.44 10.74 -31.56
CA ALA A 725 -38.97 10.37 -30.24
C ALA A 725 -38.24 9.17 -29.60
N GLN A 726 -37.55 8.34 -30.40
CA GLN A 726 -36.85 7.15 -29.91
C GLN A 726 -35.36 7.39 -29.55
N GLU A 727 -34.72 8.45 -30.05
CA GLU A 727 -33.32 8.78 -29.71
C GLU A 727 -33.17 9.77 -28.54
N LEU A 728 -34.28 10.37 -28.08
CA LEU A 728 -34.32 11.32 -26.97
C LEU A 728 -34.79 10.70 -25.63
N GLN A 729 -35.15 9.41 -25.63
CA GLN A 729 -35.27 8.55 -24.44
C GLN A 729 -33.96 7.84 -24.19
#